data_AF-A0A5N9HGM5-F1
#
_entry.id   AF-A0A5N9HGM5-F1
#
_cell.length_a   1.000
_cell.length_b   1.000
_cell.length_c   1.000
_cell.angle_alpha   90.00
_cell.angle_beta   90.00
_cell.angle_gamma   90.00
#
_symmetry.space_group_name_H-M   'P 1'
#
loop_
_entity.id
_entity.type
_entity.pdbx_description
1 polymer ?
#
loop_
_entity_poly.entity_id
_entity_poly.type
_entity_poly.pdbx_seq_one_letter_code
_entity_poly.pdbx_strand_id
1 'polypeptide(L)'
;MKEEIKDIELELSKFPSSVLDEFKTAVNNISSIIEEPYFSSWARQGVQIAQKTVRSWEAAAEYYKASSDVSKFISGADLLHWGQCGLNLCDQSPGLAVSFFKSSTGSRLQNLNSKKMSDWAELGSRLYKGTWKSSALASKFFESSGSILEDLTDTELREFGDFVELISRKSIDVATECLILSKDVLPSIDSNRSDFIKMVSSVAENNWREVKSCFEYAPRFIQSFEQSQRGRFINLSASIAKNNLPNLSLFLNETSRSLSGLDENYQSKFLDLAEQLLPISSEAVFAFLQNAPQLVNQITINQIEVWFNRGIELLNNNVEGGLAFFKIESTTSERVIDDLSSSVELEKVQGVLRIYCRALAGADIEIGNSAELVAKNIGWVSANYATTEGNVVYLPHISDYYDNKDLNFGLFKVISTHQVARIEFGSFEFDFEQESSNFIDSRLQRETEAIEQHKGHVEIDLGDESQETSAPNVEKSHVTDMGRYFNLFPNRKLALDLFTVVEDGRLDYVIRNKYPGLAGLYKRVQQDSMEDRPDIEEMPLQEAMVEFLVRFSLQQFQGLPCPTAYIEEAKLLLQIFNKVLTEDTTVEDSAEATLRIYDLIADFPNTELPEEDWSEIDTEIEEEMSNEEMENLLQQMTANSSPDFGDLGESQDYESPPQVDFRGDFKPELSQLLEKMKLNQTDSQSSMGEGIEITEEMLQQMLAD
;
A
#
# COMPACT_ATOMS: atom_id res chain seq x y z
N MET A 1 14.65 -22.80 69.70
CA MET A 1 13.42 -22.99 68.91
C MET A 1 12.13 -23.23 69.72
N LYS A 2 11.80 -24.42 70.29
CA LYS A 2 10.47 -24.65 70.93
C LYS A 2 10.14 -23.78 72.15
N GLU A 3 11.11 -23.50 73.02
CA GLU A 3 10.91 -22.59 74.16
C GLU A 3 10.79 -21.14 73.69
N GLU A 4 11.65 -20.72 72.76
CA GLU A 4 11.64 -19.37 72.20
C GLU A 4 10.36 -19.04 71.41
N ILE A 5 9.77 -20.01 70.69
CA ILE A 5 8.46 -19.83 70.05
C ILE A 5 7.38 -19.54 71.10
N LYS A 6 7.39 -20.25 72.24
CA LYS A 6 6.41 -20.01 73.32
C LYS A 6 6.58 -18.63 73.95
N ASP A 7 7.82 -18.16 74.12
CA ASP A 7 8.09 -16.82 74.63
C ASP A 7 7.55 -15.74 73.67
N ILE A 8 7.76 -15.92 72.37
CA ILE A 8 7.24 -15.01 71.33
C ILE A 8 5.71 -15.07 71.25
N GLU A 9 5.09 -16.24 71.33
CA GLU A 9 3.62 -16.38 71.39
C GLU A 9 3.03 -15.64 72.60
N LEU A 10 3.70 -15.70 73.75
CA LEU A 10 3.28 -14.98 74.96
C LEU A 10 3.38 -13.45 74.76
N GLU A 11 4.43 -12.96 74.10
CA GLU A 11 4.56 -11.54 73.77
C GLU A 11 3.52 -11.08 72.74
N LEU A 12 3.25 -11.87 71.71
CA LEU A 12 2.26 -11.56 70.67
C LEU A 12 0.81 -11.66 71.17
N SER A 13 0.53 -12.48 72.20
CA SER A 13 -0.81 -12.60 72.81
C SER A 13 -1.36 -11.30 73.42
N LYS A 14 -0.50 -10.28 73.59
CA LYS A 14 -0.86 -8.94 74.05
C LYS A 14 -1.52 -8.08 72.96
N PHE A 15 -1.46 -8.51 71.70
CA PHE A 15 -2.02 -7.84 70.53
C PHE A 15 -3.26 -8.57 70.00
N PRO A 16 -4.00 -8.02 69.01
CA PRO A 16 -5.13 -8.73 68.39
C PRO A 16 -4.76 -10.14 67.90
N SER A 17 -5.69 -11.09 68.01
CA SER A 17 -5.44 -12.51 67.74
C SER A 17 -4.89 -12.77 66.33
N SER A 18 -5.22 -11.91 65.36
CA SER A 18 -4.72 -11.97 63.99
C SER A 18 -3.18 -12.03 63.91
N VAL A 19 -2.45 -11.32 64.78
CA VAL A 19 -0.97 -11.33 64.75
C VAL A 19 -0.43 -12.69 65.18
N LEU A 20 -1.04 -13.28 66.22
CA LEU A 20 -0.64 -14.59 66.75
C LEU A 20 -0.98 -15.72 65.76
N ASP A 21 -2.12 -15.62 65.08
CA ASP A 21 -2.58 -16.59 64.10
C ASP A 21 -1.67 -16.59 62.85
N GLU A 22 -1.31 -15.40 62.34
CA GLU A 22 -0.35 -15.27 61.23
C GLU A 22 1.06 -15.72 61.61
N PHE A 23 1.52 -15.43 62.84
CA PHE A 23 2.81 -15.92 63.34
C PHE A 23 2.87 -17.45 63.36
N LYS A 24 1.85 -18.12 63.92
CA LYS A 24 1.79 -19.59 63.97
C LYS A 24 1.79 -20.21 62.57
N THR A 25 1.05 -19.60 61.65
CA THR A 25 1.00 -20.02 60.24
C THR A 25 2.37 -19.87 59.58
N ALA A 26 3.04 -18.72 59.79
CA ALA A 26 4.36 -18.45 59.24
C ALA A 26 5.44 -19.39 59.81
N VAL A 27 5.42 -19.69 61.12
CA VAL A 27 6.36 -20.63 61.75
C VAL A 27 6.31 -22.01 61.09
N ASN A 28 5.10 -22.53 60.79
CA ASN A 28 4.96 -23.82 60.13
C ASN A 28 5.59 -23.83 58.73
N ASN A 29 5.53 -22.70 58.01
CA ASN A 29 6.04 -22.58 56.65
C ASN A 29 7.54 -22.25 56.56
N ILE A 30 8.06 -21.47 57.52
CA ILE A 30 9.42 -20.92 57.49
C ILE A 30 10.43 -21.80 58.22
N SER A 31 9.98 -22.57 59.22
CA SER A 31 10.86 -23.40 60.07
C SER A 31 11.71 -24.43 59.31
N SER A 32 11.31 -24.81 58.09
CA SER A 32 12.05 -25.70 57.19
C SER A 32 12.95 -24.97 56.18
N ILE A 33 12.82 -23.64 56.07
CA ILE A 33 13.47 -22.80 55.06
C ILE A 33 14.63 -22.00 55.67
N ILE A 34 14.50 -21.55 56.93
CA ILE A 34 15.45 -20.64 57.58
C ILE A 34 16.15 -21.33 58.76
N GLU A 35 17.48 -21.25 58.75
CA GLU A 35 18.33 -21.78 59.83
C GLU A 35 18.51 -20.79 60.99
N GLU A 36 18.95 -21.29 62.14
CA GLU A 36 19.39 -20.44 63.26
C GLU A 36 20.73 -19.75 62.90
N PRO A 37 20.97 -18.48 63.29
CA PRO A 37 20.21 -17.62 64.21
C PRO A 37 19.15 -16.73 63.54
N TYR A 38 18.91 -16.92 62.23
CA TYR A 38 18.01 -16.06 61.46
C TYR A 38 16.56 -16.26 61.86
N PHE A 39 16.14 -17.49 62.17
CA PHE A 39 14.78 -17.80 62.63
C PHE A 39 14.40 -17.02 63.90
N SER A 40 15.24 -17.09 64.95
CA SER A 40 14.98 -16.34 66.20
C SER A 40 14.98 -14.83 65.99
N SER A 41 15.87 -14.33 65.13
CA SER A 41 15.95 -12.91 64.81
C SER A 41 14.69 -12.43 64.06
N TRP A 42 14.22 -13.22 63.09
CA TRP A 42 13.00 -12.96 62.31
C TRP A 42 11.77 -12.89 63.22
N ALA A 43 11.63 -13.87 64.12
CA ALA A 43 10.49 -13.97 65.00
C ALA A 43 10.44 -12.79 65.99
N ARG A 44 11.60 -12.40 66.56
CA ARG A 44 11.72 -11.22 67.44
C ARG A 44 11.49 -9.90 66.69
N GLN A 45 11.89 -9.81 65.42
CA GLN A 45 11.70 -8.60 64.62
C GLN A 45 10.21 -8.30 64.41
N GLY A 46 9.36 -9.31 64.21
CA GLY A 46 7.91 -9.11 64.13
C GLY A 46 7.28 -8.62 65.45
N VAL A 47 7.80 -9.05 66.60
CA VAL A 47 7.40 -8.50 67.91
C VAL A 47 7.81 -7.04 68.02
N GLN A 48 9.03 -6.70 67.60
CA GLN A 48 9.50 -5.31 67.58
C GLN A 48 8.61 -4.42 66.72
N ILE A 49 8.17 -4.90 65.54
CA ILE A 49 7.21 -4.19 64.69
C ILE A 49 5.90 -3.97 65.46
N ALA A 50 5.32 -5.01 66.07
CA ALA A 50 4.05 -4.92 66.79
C ALA A 50 4.07 -3.90 67.95
N GLN A 51 5.22 -3.76 68.62
CA GLN A 51 5.41 -2.88 69.77
C GLN A 51 5.66 -1.41 69.42
N LYS A 52 5.91 -1.06 68.14
CA LYS A 52 6.27 0.33 67.76
C LYS A 52 5.18 1.34 68.08
N THR A 53 3.94 1.08 67.66
CA THR A 53 2.78 1.97 67.87
C THR A 53 1.51 1.17 68.13
N VAL A 54 0.45 1.82 68.60
CA VAL A 54 -0.84 1.20 68.91
C VAL A 54 -1.48 0.49 67.70
N ARG A 55 -1.17 0.91 66.46
CA ARG A 55 -1.65 0.27 65.22
C ARG A 55 -0.60 -0.57 64.48
N SER A 56 0.63 -0.66 64.98
CA SER A 56 1.70 -1.42 64.31
C SER A 56 1.49 -2.93 64.30
N TRP A 57 0.50 -3.43 65.05
CA TRP A 57 0.09 -4.83 65.00
C TRP A 57 -0.38 -5.27 63.60
N GLU A 58 -0.97 -4.37 62.79
CA GLU A 58 -1.35 -4.67 61.40
C GLU A 58 -0.12 -4.96 60.54
N ALA A 59 0.94 -4.15 60.69
CA ALA A 59 2.21 -4.34 60.00
C ALA A 59 2.92 -5.62 60.47
N ALA A 60 2.82 -5.97 61.75
CA ALA A 60 3.38 -7.21 62.28
C ALA A 60 2.65 -8.46 61.75
N ALA A 61 1.32 -8.42 61.65
CA ALA A 61 0.55 -9.50 61.06
C ALA A 61 0.93 -9.73 59.59
N GLU A 62 0.98 -8.65 58.79
CA GLU A 62 1.37 -8.74 57.37
C GLU A 62 2.84 -9.11 57.19
N TYR A 63 3.75 -8.68 58.08
CA TYR A 63 5.15 -9.14 58.10
C TYR A 63 5.22 -10.67 58.22
N TYR A 64 4.57 -11.25 59.23
CA TYR A 64 4.61 -12.71 59.43
C TYR A 64 4.00 -13.46 58.25
N LYS A 65 2.84 -13.00 57.77
CA LYS A 65 2.16 -13.56 56.61
C LYS A 65 3.05 -13.55 55.35
N ALA A 66 3.54 -12.37 54.96
CA ALA A 66 4.38 -12.19 53.77
C ALA A 66 5.73 -12.90 53.89
N SER A 67 6.30 -12.98 55.09
CA SER A 67 7.58 -13.67 55.33
C SER A 67 7.58 -15.11 54.82
N SER A 68 6.44 -15.80 54.94
CA SER A 68 6.33 -17.21 54.55
C SER A 68 6.45 -17.44 53.04
N ASP A 69 6.10 -16.43 52.24
CA ASP A 69 6.26 -16.43 50.79
C ASP A 69 7.60 -15.85 50.38
N VAL A 70 8.04 -14.76 51.01
CA VAL A 70 9.31 -14.08 50.74
C VAL A 70 10.50 -15.01 51.00
N SER A 71 10.48 -15.77 52.09
CA SER A 71 11.58 -16.67 52.49
C SER A 71 11.88 -17.75 51.46
N LYS A 72 10.96 -18.04 50.54
CA LYS A 72 11.17 -19.02 49.46
C LYS A 72 12.12 -18.50 48.38
N PHE A 73 12.35 -17.18 48.31
CA PHE A 73 13.07 -16.53 47.21
C PHE A 73 14.34 -15.78 47.63
N ILE A 74 14.50 -15.45 48.91
CA ILE A 74 15.65 -14.69 49.41
C ILE A 74 16.37 -15.39 50.57
N SER A 75 17.61 -15.01 50.84
CA SER A 75 18.39 -15.59 51.94
C SER A 75 17.85 -15.18 53.32
N GLY A 76 18.16 -15.94 54.37
CA GLY A 76 17.80 -15.59 55.74
C GLY A 76 18.33 -14.21 56.18
N ALA A 77 19.52 -13.81 55.71
CA ALA A 77 20.08 -12.49 55.98
C ALA A 77 19.31 -11.37 55.26
N ASP A 78 18.93 -11.59 54.01
CA ASP A 78 18.11 -10.64 53.24
C ASP A 78 16.70 -10.53 53.80
N LEU A 79 16.13 -11.60 54.34
CA LEU A 79 14.82 -11.55 55.01
C LEU A 79 14.86 -10.67 56.27
N LEU A 80 15.91 -10.76 57.08
CA LEU A 80 16.06 -9.87 58.24
C LEU A 80 16.24 -8.41 57.81
N HIS A 81 16.95 -8.17 56.71
CA HIS A 81 17.13 -6.83 56.14
C HIS A 81 15.83 -6.26 55.58
N TRP A 82 15.04 -7.08 54.88
CA TRP A 82 13.69 -6.76 54.42
C TRP A 82 12.77 -6.42 55.59
N GLY A 83 12.79 -7.23 56.65
CA GLY A 83 12.07 -6.95 57.90
C GLY A 83 12.52 -5.64 58.56
N GLN A 84 13.82 -5.32 58.49
CA GLN A 84 14.38 -4.08 59.04
C GLN A 84 13.91 -2.86 58.25
N CYS A 85 13.83 -2.97 56.92
CA CYS A 85 13.27 -1.92 56.07
C CYS A 85 11.80 -1.64 56.45
N GLY A 86 10.99 -2.68 56.63
CA GLY A 86 9.60 -2.52 57.07
C GLY A 86 9.47 -1.98 58.51
N LEU A 87 10.37 -2.36 59.42
CA LEU A 87 10.44 -1.78 60.77
C LEU A 87 10.72 -0.27 60.73
N ASN A 88 11.66 0.17 59.89
CA ASN A 88 11.98 1.59 59.69
C ASN A 88 10.80 2.35 59.06
N LEU A 89 10.05 1.73 58.13
CA LEU A 89 8.83 2.32 57.58
C LEU A 89 7.72 2.43 58.63
N CYS A 90 7.63 1.46 59.53
CA CYS A 90 6.64 1.44 60.61
C CYS A 90 6.85 2.61 61.60
N ASP A 91 8.10 3.05 61.79
CA ASP A 91 8.43 4.26 62.58
C ASP A 91 7.84 5.54 61.98
N GLN A 92 7.66 5.58 60.66
CA GLN A 92 7.01 6.71 59.98
C GLN A 92 5.49 6.56 59.95
N SER A 93 5.00 5.39 59.52
CA SER A 93 3.57 5.08 59.47
C SER A 93 3.36 3.56 59.38
N PRO A 94 2.58 2.95 60.29
CA PRO A 94 2.23 1.53 60.21
C PRO A 94 1.62 1.11 58.87
N GLY A 95 0.85 2.00 58.24
CA GLY A 95 0.23 1.73 56.94
C GLY A 95 1.24 1.57 55.80
N LEU A 96 2.39 2.27 55.87
CA LEU A 96 3.45 2.12 54.87
C LEU A 96 4.13 0.76 54.99
N ALA A 97 4.41 0.33 56.22
CA ALA A 97 4.97 -0.98 56.49
C ALA A 97 4.02 -2.10 56.01
N VAL A 98 2.72 -1.97 56.25
CA VAL A 98 1.69 -2.88 55.72
C VAL A 98 1.75 -2.93 54.19
N SER A 99 1.75 -1.78 53.50
CA SER A 99 1.79 -1.74 52.03
C SER A 99 3.08 -2.31 51.46
N PHE A 100 4.22 -2.04 52.10
CA PHE A 100 5.53 -2.60 51.73
C PHE A 100 5.50 -4.13 51.83
N PHE A 101 5.15 -4.69 52.98
CA PHE A 101 5.13 -6.14 53.21
C PHE A 101 4.14 -6.86 52.29
N LYS A 102 2.95 -6.28 52.09
CA LYS A 102 1.93 -6.86 51.21
C LYS A 102 2.36 -6.86 49.74
N SER A 103 3.03 -5.80 49.30
CA SER A 103 3.47 -5.65 47.90
C SER A 103 4.77 -6.40 47.62
N SER A 104 5.48 -6.84 48.65
CA SER A 104 6.70 -7.63 48.54
C SER A 104 6.41 -9.13 48.66
N THR A 105 5.53 -9.69 47.81
CA THR A 105 5.19 -11.12 47.83
C THR A 105 5.21 -11.74 46.43
N GLY A 106 5.39 -13.06 46.36
CA GLY A 106 5.38 -13.84 45.11
C GLY A 106 6.77 -14.10 44.50
N SER A 107 6.78 -14.76 43.33
CA SER A 107 8.02 -15.06 42.58
C SER A 107 8.80 -13.81 42.19
N ARG A 108 8.15 -12.64 42.28
CA ARG A 108 8.64 -11.34 41.82
C ARG A 108 9.80 -10.75 42.62
N LEU A 109 10.29 -11.50 43.60
CA LEU A 109 11.36 -11.13 44.52
C LEU A 109 12.69 -11.85 44.22
N GLN A 110 12.72 -12.76 43.24
CA GLN A 110 13.91 -13.58 42.94
C GLN A 110 15.16 -12.73 42.63
N ASN A 111 14.97 -11.50 42.14
CA ASN A 111 16.04 -10.59 41.74
C ASN A 111 16.24 -9.40 42.72
N LEU A 112 15.63 -9.41 43.91
CA LEU A 112 15.83 -8.37 44.91
C LEU A 112 17.06 -8.67 45.78
N ASN A 113 18.10 -7.85 45.64
CA ASN A 113 19.20 -7.80 46.61
C ASN A 113 18.88 -6.82 47.75
N SER A 114 19.62 -6.89 48.86
CA SER A 114 19.38 -6.06 50.04
C SER A 114 19.48 -4.55 49.74
N LYS A 115 20.29 -4.15 48.75
CA LYS A 115 20.41 -2.73 48.31
C LYS A 115 19.14 -2.25 47.60
N LYS A 116 18.65 -2.99 46.62
CA LYS A 116 17.42 -2.69 45.87
C LYS A 116 16.20 -2.64 46.81
N MET A 117 16.15 -3.51 47.82
CA MET A 117 15.12 -3.45 48.88
C MET A 117 15.20 -2.16 49.70
N SER A 118 16.39 -1.74 50.13
CA SER A 118 16.59 -0.49 50.85
C SER A 118 16.20 0.72 50.03
N ASP A 119 16.66 0.77 48.77
CA ASP A 119 16.34 1.86 47.85
C ASP A 119 14.81 1.94 47.65
N TRP A 120 14.15 0.79 47.45
CA TRP A 120 12.70 0.75 47.28
C TRP A 120 11.93 1.24 48.51
N ALA A 121 12.32 0.79 49.70
CA ALA A 121 11.73 1.23 50.96
C ALA A 121 11.98 2.74 51.19
N GLU A 122 13.19 3.22 50.90
CA GLU A 122 13.56 4.64 51.02
C GLU A 122 12.71 5.50 50.08
N LEU A 123 12.55 5.13 48.81
CA LEU A 123 11.72 5.86 47.84
C LEU A 123 10.26 5.95 48.30
N GLY A 124 9.66 4.86 48.75
CA GLY A 124 8.30 4.88 49.28
C GLY A 124 8.18 5.74 50.54
N SER A 125 9.21 5.74 51.41
CA SER A 125 9.27 6.60 52.59
C SER A 125 9.34 8.09 52.23
N ARG A 126 10.11 8.45 51.18
CA ARG A 126 10.27 9.83 50.70
C ARG A 126 8.95 10.43 50.22
N LEU A 127 8.04 9.62 49.68
CA LEU A 127 6.72 10.04 49.24
C LEU A 127 5.77 10.38 50.41
N TYR A 128 6.02 9.84 51.60
CA TYR A 128 5.21 10.13 52.77
C TYR A 128 5.60 11.47 53.41
N LYS A 129 4.64 12.40 53.50
CA LYS A 129 4.82 13.75 54.08
C LYS A 129 3.90 14.00 55.28
N GLY A 130 3.45 12.95 55.97
CA GLY A 130 2.61 13.06 57.17
C GLY A 130 1.11 13.28 56.92
N THR A 131 0.65 13.31 55.67
CA THR A 131 -0.78 13.47 55.32
C THR A 131 -1.41 12.16 54.87
N TRP A 132 -2.74 12.05 54.99
CA TRP A 132 -3.46 10.87 54.49
C TRP A 132 -3.31 10.70 52.97
N LYS A 133 -3.25 11.80 52.20
CA LYS A 133 -3.00 11.77 50.75
C LYS A 133 -1.61 11.24 50.40
N SER A 134 -0.58 11.74 51.08
CA SER A 134 0.80 11.24 50.88
C SER A 134 0.96 9.80 51.35
N SER A 135 0.20 9.37 52.37
CA SER A 135 0.16 7.97 52.78
C SER A 135 -0.46 7.09 51.70
N ALA A 136 -1.59 7.51 51.12
CA ALA A 136 -2.24 6.78 50.04
C ALA A 136 -1.34 6.68 48.80
N LEU A 137 -0.63 7.76 48.43
CA LEU A 137 0.33 7.75 47.33
C LEU A 137 1.48 6.78 47.58
N ALA A 138 2.10 6.83 48.76
CA ALA A 138 3.21 5.93 49.10
C ALA A 138 2.77 4.46 49.17
N SER A 139 1.57 4.18 49.71
CA SER A 139 0.96 2.86 49.62
C SER A 139 0.76 2.43 48.16
N LYS A 140 0.26 3.33 47.30
CA LYS A 140 0.06 3.04 45.89
C LYS A 140 1.35 2.83 45.11
N PHE A 141 2.42 3.55 45.49
CA PHE A 141 3.76 3.35 44.96
C PHE A 141 4.20 1.91 45.22
N PHE A 142 4.17 1.43 46.47
CA PHE A 142 4.55 0.05 46.78
C PHE A 142 3.72 -0.98 46.00
N GLU A 143 2.40 -0.80 45.93
CA GLU A 143 1.53 -1.70 45.15
C GLU A 143 1.89 -1.72 43.65
N SER A 144 2.36 -0.60 43.11
CA SER A 144 2.55 -0.43 41.66
C SER A 144 3.96 -0.74 41.20
N SER A 145 4.96 -0.19 41.88
CA SER A 145 6.35 -0.55 41.64
C SER A 145 6.62 -2.01 42.01
N GLY A 146 5.93 -2.57 43.02
CA GLY A 146 6.08 -3.97 43.41
C GLY A 146 5.67 -4.94 42.30
N SER A 147 4.66 -4.58 41.50
CA SER A 147 4.24 -5.41 40.36
C SER A 147 5.22 -5.44 39.19
N ILE A 148 6.06 -4.41 39.02
CA ILE A 148 7.01 -4.25 37.90
C ILE A 148 8.48 -4.32 38.36
N LEU A 149 8.72 -4.79 39.58
CA LEU A 149 10.03 -4.68 40.21
C LEU A 149 11.08 -5.61 39.57
N GLU A 150 10.65 -6.72 38.98
CA GLU A 150 11.51 -7.62 38.21
C GLU A 150 11.94 -7.02 36.87
N ASP A 151 11.08 -6.20 36.28
CA ASP A 151 11.32 -5.61 34.96
C ASP A 151 12.37 -4.49 35.06
N LEU A 152 12.34 -3.72 36.16
CA LEU A 152 13.20 -2.56 36.39
C LEU A 152 14.59 -2.92 36.94
N THR A 153 15.62 -2.31 36.39
CA THR A 153 16.97 -2.28 36.98
C THR A 153 17.02 -1.37 38.22
N ASP A 154 18.09 -1.46 39.01
CA ASP A 154 18.30 -0.60 40.18
C ASP A 154 18.29 0.89 39.82
N THR A 155 18.84 1.25 38.66
CA THR A 155 18.87 2.63 38.18
C THR A 155 17.47 3.11 37.82
N GLU A 156 16.73 2.33 37.03
CA GLU A 156 15.38 2.69 36.58
C GLU A 156 14.39 2.79 37.74
N LEU A 157 14.53 1.94 38.77
CA LEU A 157 13.70 2.04 39.97
C LEU A 157 13.92 3.38 40.70
N ARG A 158 15.18 3.82 40.83
CA ARG A 158 15.51 5.13 41.43
C ARG A 158 14.99 6.27 40.57
N GLU A 159 15.26 6.25 39.26
CA GLU A 159 14.77 7.26 38.32
C GLU A 159 13.24 7.36 38.37
N PHE A 160 12.53 6.22 38.41
CA PHE A 160 11.07 6.19 38.51
C PHE A 160 10.57 6.74 39.85
N GLY A 161 11.19 6.37 40.97
CA GLY A 161 10.84 6.91 42.28
C GLY A 161 11.09 8.42 42.40
N ASP A 162 12.19 8.91 41.84
CA ASP A 162 12.51 10.34 41.79
C ASP A 162 11.50 11.11 40.91
N PHE A 163 11.10 10.52 39.77
CA PHE A 163 10.02 11.04 38.93
C PHE A 163 8.69 11.14 39.68
N VAL A 164 8.29 10.09 40.39
CA VAL A 164 7.04 10.07 41.18
C VAL A 164 7.09 11.12 42.28
N GLU A 165 8.24 11.28 42.95
CA GLU A 165 8.41 12.34 43.95
C GLU A 165 8.29 13.73 43.30
N LEU A 166 8.94 13.96 42.16
CA LEU A 166 8.88 15.22 41.41
C LEU A 166 7.43 15.62 41.09
N ILE A 167 6.66 14.71 40.50
CA ILE A 167 5.27 14.98 40.11
C ILE A 167 4.35 15.12 41.33
N SER A 168 4.61 14.38 42.42
CA SER A 168 3.82 14.46 43.66
C SER A 168 3.87 15.83 44.33
N ARG A 169 4.98 16.57 44.15
CA ARG A 169 5.14 17.94 44.64
C ARG A 169 4.21 18.93 43.92
N LYS A 170 3.76 18.60 42.71
CA LYS A 170 2.83 19.40 41.90
C LYS A 170 1.39 18.92 42.08
N SER A 171 1.16 17.62 41.94
CA SER A 171 -0.16 16.98 42.08
C SER A 171 -0.04 15.52 42.50
N ILE A 172 -0.58 15.19 43.68
CA ILE A 172 -0.66 13.82 44.18
C ILE A 172 -1.58 12.96 43.29
N ASP A 173 -2.64 13.56 42.75
CA ASP A 173 -3.62 12.84 41.94
C ASP A 173 -2.99 12.40 40.61
N VAL A 174 -2.24 13.28 39.94
CA VAL A 174 -1.50 12.93 38.71
C VAL A 174 -0.38 11.93 38.99
N ALA A 175 0.34 12.07 40.11
CA ALA A 175 1.34 11.10 40.54
C ALA A 175 0.73 9.69 40.68
N THR A 176 -0.46 9.62 41.29
CA THR A 176 -1.20 8.36 41.51
C THR A 176 -1.64 7.75 40.17
N GLU A 177 -2.14 8.55 39.24
CA GLU A 177 -2.51 8.07 37.90
C GLU A 177 -1.31 7.55 37.12
N CYS A 178 -0.17 8.26 37.14
CA CYS A 178 1.07 7.83 36.48
C CYS A 178 1.59 6.49 37.05
N LEU A 179 1.48 6.29 38.37
CA LEU A 179 1.81 5.01 39.02
C LEU A 179 0.92 3.85 38.56
N ILE A 180 -0.36 4.12 38.27
CA ILE A 180 -1.28 3.10 37.79
C ILE A 180 -0.91 2.73 36.35
N LEU A 181 -0.71 3.73 35.48
CA LEU A 181 -0.37 3.52 34.06
C LEU A 181 1.01 2.86 33.87
N SER A 182 1.98 3.16 34.75
CA SER A 182 3.33 2.60 34.64
C SER A 182 3.39 1.08 34.75
N LYS A 183 2.36 0.45 35.36
CA LYS A 183 2.27 -1.02 35.49
C LYS A 183 2.25 -1.72 34.15
N ASP A 184 1.57 -1.12 33.18
CA ASP A 184 1.40 -1.69 31.84
C ASP A 184 2.42 -1.10 30.87
N VAL A 185 2.71 0.21 31.01
CA VAL A 185 3.59 0.93 30.09
C VAL A 185 5.06 0.55 30.26
N LEU A 186 5.60 0.56 31.49
CA LEU A 186 7.04 0.34 31.66
C LEU A 186 7.47 -1.06 31.20
N PRO A 187 6.76 -2.16 31.52
CA PRO A 187 7.14 -3.49 31.01
C PRO A 187 7.04 -3.63 29.48
N SER A 188 6.19 -2.82 28.83
CA SER A 188 6.06 -2.82 27.36
C SER A 188 7.22 -2.12 26.64
N ILE A 189 7.99 -1.28 27.37
CA ILE A 189 9.17 -0.63 26.83
C ILE A 189 10.37 -1.54 27.09
N ASP A 190 11.13 -1.83 26.05
CA ASP A 190 12.24 -2.76 26.04
C ASP A 190 13.50 -2.21 26.76
N SER A 191 14.54 -1.84 26.03
CA SER A 191 15.81 -1.33 26.54
C SER A 191 15.78 0.18 26.82
N ASN A 192 14.72 0.87 26.40
CA ASN A 192 14.63 2.35 26.42
C ASN A 192 13.84 2.91 27.63
N ARG A 193 13.63 2.10 28.68
CA ARG A 193 12.82 2.49 29.87
C ARG A 193 13.40 3.69 30.62
N SER A 194 14.72 3.70 30.83
CA SER A 194 15.41 4.84 31.46
C SER A 194 15.22 6.14 30.66
N ASP A 195 15.31 6.07 29.32
CA ASP A 195 15.14 7.23 28.46
C ASP A 195 13.70 7.74 28.50
N PHE A 196 12.72 6.84 28.55
CA PHE A 196 11.31 7.20 28.73
C PHE A 196 11.07 7.89 30.08
N ILE A 197 11.64 7.36 31.18
CA ILE A 197 11.51 7.98 32.51
C ILE A 197 12.13 9.39 32.53
N LYS A 198 13.30 9.58 31.90
CA LYS A 198 13.95 10.89 31.75
C LYS A 198 13.12 11.85 30.91
N MET A 199 12.48 11.36 29.84
CA MET A 199 11.55 12.14 29.03
C MET A 199 10.38 12.63 29.89
N VAL A 200 9.61 11.75 30.54
CA VAL A 200 8.45 12.17 31.35
C VAL A 200 8.84 13.01 32.56
N SER A 201 10.05 12.85 33.09
CA SER A 201 10.60 13.74 34.11
C SER A 201 10.83 15.15 33.57
N SER A 202 11.40 15.29 32.37
CA SER A 202 11.58 16.58 31.70
C SER A 202 10.23 17.25 31.43
N VAL A 203 9.20 16.47 31.06
CA VAL A 203 7.81 16.96 30.93
C VAL A 203 7.25 17.43 32.26
N ALA A 204 7.49 16.69 33.35
CA ALA A 204 6.99 17.04 34.68
C ALA A 204 7.57 18.38 35.20
N GLU A 205 8.80 18.72 34.83
CA GLU A 205 9.44 19.98 35.20
C GLU A 205 8.79 21.19 34.50
N ASN A 206 8.46 21.04 33.22
CA ASN A 206 7.95 22.14 32.38
C ASN A 206 6.41 22.21 32.33
N ASN A 207 5.73 21.07 32.09
CA ASN A 207 4.28 20.97 31.96
C ASN A 207 3.74 19.66 32.57
N TRP A 208 3.68 19.63 33.91
CA TRP A 208 3.22 18.48 34.68
C TRP A 208 1.83 17.93 34.33
N ARG A 209 0.97 18.73 33.68
CA ARG A 209 -0.39 18.30 33.30
C ARG A 209 -0.41 17.31 32.14
N GLU A 210 0.61 17.31 31.29
CA GLU A 210 0.69 16.44 30.11
C GLU A 210 1.32 15.09 30.41
N VAL A 211 1.96 14.94 31.57
CA VAL A 211 2.69 13.72 31.97
C VAL A 211 1.81 12.47 31.85
N LYS A 212 0.55 12.56 32.31
CA LYS A 212 -0.41 11.45 32.18
C LYS A 212 -0.62 11.05 30.72
N SER A 213 -0.85 12.03 29.85
CA SER A 213 -1.08 11.78 28.43
C SER A 213 0.15 11.15 27.77
N CYS A 214 1.37 11.49 28.17
CA CYS A 214 2.58 10.79 27.70
C CYS A 214 2.56 9.29 28.01
N PHE A 215 2.07 8.89 29.20
CA PHE A 215 1.89 7.47 29.53
C PHE A 215 0.77 6.82 28.69
N GLU A 216 -0.34 7.53 28.45
CA GLU A 216 -1.45 7.02 27.64
C GLU A 216 -1.06 6.81 26.16
N TYR A 217 -0.18 7.64 25.61
CA TYR A 217 0.32 7.50 24.24
C TYR A 217 1.50 6.54 24.10
N ALA A 218 2.12 6.13 25.21
CA ALA A 218 3.32 5.30 25.16
C ALA A 218 3.13 3.96 24.42
N PRO A 219 2.05 3.20 24.65
CA PRO A 219 1.81 1.95 23.93
C PRO A 219 1.70 2.13 22.40
N ARG A 220 1.19 3.27 21.94
CA ARG A 220 1.04 3.53 20.50
C ARG A 220 2.39 3.72 19.83
N PHE A 221 3.26 4.58 20.36
CA PHE A 221 4.55 4.80 19.71
C PHE A 221 5.44 3.55 19.77
N ILE A 222 5.33 2.73 20.83
CA ILE A 222 6.04 1.44 20.89
C ILE A 222 5.64 0.53 19.72
N GLN A 223 4.36 0.53 19.34
CA GLN A 223 3.86 -0.22 18.18
C GLN A 223 4.21 0.43 16.84
N SER A 224 4.26 1.77 16.78
CA SER A 224 4.50 2.52 15.55
C SER A 224 5.95 2.51 15.07
N PHE A 225 6.91 2.29 15.96
CA PHE A 225 8.33 2.36 15.63
C PHE A 225 9.03 1.02 15.80
N GLU A 226 9.95 0.73 14.88
CA GLU A 226 10.89 -0.36 14.99
C GLU A 226 11.78 -0.21 16.23
N GLN A 227 12.24 -1.35 16.77
CA GLN A 227 13.00 -1.38 18.03
C GLN A 227 14.26 -0.50 17.99
N SER A 228 14.90 -0.39 16.81
CA SER A 228 16.08 0.45 16.56
C SER A 228 15.81 1.95 16.71
N GLN A 229 14.59 2.41 16.39
CA GLN A 229 14.24 3.83 16.31
C GLN A 229 13.52 4.35 17.57
N ARG A 230 12.93 3.48 18.40
CA ARG A 230 12.20 3.87 19.62
C ARG A 230 13.01 4.77 20.55
N GLY A 231 14.26 4.41 20.84
CA GLY A 231 15.14 5.19 21.71
C GLY A 231 15.41 6.59 21.16
N ARG A 232 15.62 6.71 19.84
CA ARG A 232 15.82 8.01 19.17
C ARG A 232 14.60 8.90 19.28
N PHE A 233 13.42 8.35 19.00
CA PHE A 233 12.16 9.10 19.12
C PHE A 233 11.90 9.57 20.55
N ILE A 234 12.17 8.73 21.56
CA ILE A 234 12.06 9.09 22.98
C ILE A 234 13.02 10.24 23.33
N ASN A 235 14.28 10.15 22.89
CA ASN A 235 15.30 11.17 23.16
C ASN A 235 15.01 12.50 22.44
N LEU A 236 14.49 12.44 21.20
CA LEU A 236 13.99 13.60 20.47
C LEU A 236 12.84 14.26 21.24
N SER A 237 11.86 13.47 21.69
CA SER A 237 10.72 13.94 22.48
C SER A 237 11.14 14.56 23.82
N ALA A 238 12.14 13.98 24.49
CA ALA A 238 12.69 14.51 25.73
C ALA A 238 13.37 15.88 25.51
N SER A 239 14.05 16.04 24.38
CA SER A 239 14.73 17.29 24.04
C SER A 239 13.74 18.39 23.64
N ILE A 240 12.69 18.03 22.91
CA ILE A 240 11.53 18.89 22.59
C ILE A 240 10.83 19.36 23.87
N ALA A 241 10.61 18.45 24.83
CA ALA A 241 10.01 18.79 26.13
C ALA A 241 10.81 19.84 26.89
N LYS A 242 12.15 19.81 26.81
CA LYS A 242 13.04 20.80 27.45
C LYS A 242 12.96 22.18 26.81
N ASN A 243 12.64 22.26 25.52
CA ASN A 243 12.54 23.52 24.78
C ASN A 243 11.17 24.21 24.90
N ASN A 244 10.29 23.75 25.81
CA ASN A 244 8.97 24.35 26.10
C ASN A 244 8.01 24.41 24.89
N LEU A 245 7.99 23.40 24.04
CA LEU A 245 6.92 23.26 23.06
C LEU A 245 5.57 23.06 23.77
N PRO A 246 4.53 23.86 23.45
CA PRO A 246 3.18 23.60 23.94
C PRO A 246 2.63 22.30 23.30
N ASN A 247 2.03 21.42 24.12
CA ASN A 247 1.38 20.17 23.70
C ASN A 247 2.32 19.06 23.18
N LEU A 248 3.27 18.59 24.00
CA LEU A 248 4.09 17.41 23.69
C LEU A 248 3.23 16.15 23.49
N SER A 249 2.13 16.03 24.22
CA SER A 249 1.20 14.92 24.04
C SER A 249 0.64 14.84 22.60
N LEU A 250 0.35 15.99 21.99
CA LEU A 250 -0.05 16.09 20.59
C LEU A 250 1.11 15.71 19.67
N PHE A 251 2.31 16.23 19.94
CA PHE A 251 3.53 15.87 19.20
C PHE A 251 3.74 14.36 19.16
N LEU A 252 3.67 13.68 20.32
CA LEU A 252 3.83 12.23 20.43
C LEU A 252 2.79 11.48 19.59
N ASN A 253 1.52 11.87 19.69
CA ASN A 253 0.42 11.19 19.01
C ASN A 253 0.48 11.37 17.49
N GLU A 254 0.60 12.61 17.00
CA GLU A 254 0.61 12.90 15.57
C GLU A 254 1.88 12.37 14.91
N THR A 255 3.05 12.53 15.52
CA THR A 255 4.30 12.02 14.94
C THR A 255 4.33 10.50 14.88
N SER A 256 3.82 9.81 15.91
CA SER A 256 3.72 8.34 15.87
C SER A 256 2.80 7.88 14.75
N ARG A 257 1.69 8.58 14.53
CA ARG A 257 0.75 8.28 13.45
C ARG A 257 1.35 8.56 12.06
N SER A 258 2.05 9.67 11.90
CA SER A 258 2.68 10.03 10.62
C SER A 258 3.81 9.08 10.25
N LEU A 259 4.59 8.58 11.22
CA LEU A 259 5.72 7.70 10.94
C LEU A 259 5.37 6.20 10.95
N SER A 260 4.24 5.78 11.54
CA SER A 260 3.89 4.35 11.67
C SER A 260 3.72 3.59 10.36
N GLY A 261 3.39 4.29 9.27
CA GLY A 261 3.17 3.68 7.95
C GLY A 261 4.40 3.69 7.04
N LEU A 262 5.53 4.22 7.51
CA LEU A 262 6.75 4.37 6.71
C LEU A 262 7.73 3.22 6.98
N ASP A 263 8.46 2.80 5.95
CA ASP A 263 9.54 1.82 6.08
C ASP A 263 10.67 2.32 6.99
N GLU A 264 11.46 1.39 7.56
CA GLU A 264 12.54 1.69 8.50
C GLU A 264 13.56 2.71 7.94
N ASN A 265 13.88 2.62 6.64
CA ASN A 265 14.79 3.56 5.98
C ASN A 265 14.26 5.00 6.00
N TYR A 266 12.97 5.18 5.73
CA TYR A 266 12.31 6.49 5.79
C TYR A 266 12.20 6.97 7.23
N GLN A 267 11.77 6.11 8.18
CA GLN A 267 11.71 6.47 9.60
C GLN A 267 13.06 6.96 10.12
N SER A 268 14.15 6.23 9.83
CA SER A 268 15.50 6.61 10.22
C SER A 268 15.90 7.96 9.61
N LYS A 269 15.64 8.17 8.32
CA LYS A 269 15.98 9.43 7.63
C LYS A 269 15.22 10.63 8.20
N PHE A 270 13.92 10.50 8.44
CA PHE A 270 13.13 11.57 9.06
C PHE A 270 13.62 11.90 10.48
N LEU A 271 14.01 10.89 11.27
CA LEU A 271 14.58 11.11 12.60
C LEU A 271 15.98 11.76 12.52
N ASP A 272 16.84 11.36 11.58
CA ASP A 272 18.15 11.99 11.34
C ASP A 272 18.00 13.48 11.03
N LEU A 273 17.05 13.83 10.14
CA LEU A 273 16.79 15.20 9.75
C LEU A 273 16.11 15.99 10.88
N ALA A 274 15.20 15.38 11.64
CA ALA A 274 14.58 16.02 12.80
C ALA A 274 15.60 16.34 13.91
N GLU A 275 16.56 15.46 14.16
CA GLU A 275 17.65 15.69 15.11
C GLU A 275 18.55 16.85 14.66
N GLN A 276 18.73 17.05 13.34
CA GLN A 276 19.44 18.21 12.78
C GLN A 276 18.64 19.52 12.86
N LEU A 277 17.31 19.44 12.75
CA LEU A 277 16.42 20.60 12.79
C LEU A 277 16.15 21.08 14.23
N LEU A 278 16.23 20.18 15.21
CA LEU A 278 15.93 20.45 16.62
C LEU A 278 16.71 21.64 17.23
N PRO A 279 18.03 21.80 17.02
CA PRO A 279 18.79 22.94 17.52
C PRO A 279 18.37 24.29 16.91
N ILE A 280 17.69 24.27 15.76
CA ILE A 280 17.28 25.46 15.02
C ILE A 280 15.86 25.88 15.44
N SER A 281 14.88 24.96 15.33
CA SER A 281 13.50 25.21 15.75
C SER A 281 12.79 23.92 16.09
N SER A 282 12.32 23.81 17.34
CA SER A 282 11.52 22.66 17.77
C SER A 282 10.13 22.66 17.12
N GLU A 283 9.53 23.84 16.85
CA GLU A 283 8.25 23.94 16.14
C GLU A 283 8.35 23.42 14.69
N ALA A 284 9.49 23.68 14.03
CA ALA A 284 9.72 23.19 12.67
C ALA A 284 9.88 21.66 12.64
N VAL A 285 10.47 21.05 13.68
CA VAL A 285 10.53 19.58 13.83
C VAL A 285 9.13 18.97 13.83
N PHE A 286 8.20 19.55 14.58
CA PHE A 286 6.84 19.02 14.62
C PHE A 286 6.15 19.14 13.25
N ALA A 287 6.23 20.31 12.62
CA ALA A 287 5.67 20.52 11.28
C ALA A 287 6.25 19.55 10.24
N PHE A 288 7.57 19.34 10.27
CA PHE A 288 8.27 18.44 9.36
C PHE A 288 7.83 16.99 9.52
N LEU A 289 7.85 16.46 10.75
CA LEU A 289 7.50 15.06 11.01
C LEU A 289 6.01 14.77 10.79
N GLN A 290 5.14 15.74 11.08
CA GLN A 290 3.71 15.59 10.82
C GLN A 290 3.40 15.37 9.34
N ASN A 291 4.15 16.04 8.44
CA ASN A 291 3.95 15.99 6.99
C ASN A 291 4.81 14.94 6.27
N ALA A 292 5.48 14.05 7.01
CA ALA A 292 6.32 12.99 6.42
C ALA A 292 5.58 12.11 5.39
N PRO A 293 4.33 11.64 5.62
CA PRO A 293 3.60 10.83 4.63
C PRO A 293 3.39 11.54 3.30
N GLN A 294 3.06 12.84 3.34
CA GLN A 294 2.82 13.61 2.13
C GLN A 294 4.10 13.77 1.29
N LEU A 295 5.25 13.95 1.94
CA LEU A 295 6.54 14.05 1.25
C LEU A 295 6.93 12.72 0.59
N VAL A 296 6.79 11.60 1.31
CA VAL A 296 7.15 10.27 0.78
C VAL A 296 6.30 9.88 -0.43
N ASN A 297 5.04 10.34 -0.48
CA ASN A 297 4.16 10.08 -1.61
C ASN A 297 4.48 10.92 -2.87
N GLN A 298 5.31 11.96 -2.77
CA GLN A 298 5.57 12.89 -3.88
C GLN A 298 7.03 12.92 -4.33
N ILE A 299 7.96 12.64 -3.42
CA ILE A 299 9.41 12.75 -3.65
C ILE A 299 10.17 11.60 -2.98
N THR A 300 11.28 11.20 -3.59
CA THR A 300 12.16 10.14 -3.11
C THR A 300 12.93 10.52 -1.84
N ILE A 301 13.48 9.52 -1.14
CA ILE A 301 14.29 9.71 0.07
C ILE A 301 15.46 10.70 -0.08
N ASN A 302 16.10 10.74 -1.25
CA ASN A 302 17.21 11.66 -1.53
C ASN A 302 16.70 13.08 -1.80
N GLN A 303 15.55 13.21 -2.47
CA GLN A 303 14.92 14.49 -2.75
C GLN A 303 14.35 15.15 -1.48
N ILE A 304 13.90 14.35 -0.50
CA ILE A 304 13.50 14.84 0.82
C ILE A 304 14.64 15.63 1.48
N GLU A 305 15.89 15.18 1.35
CA GLU A 305 17.05 15.91 1.89
C GLU A 305 17.29 17.24 1.16
N VAL A 306 17.10 17.29 -0.15
CA VAL A 306 17.20 18.53 -0.94
C VAL A 306 16.12 19.53 -0.52
N TRP A 307 14.87 19.06 -0.42
CA TRP A 307 13.74 19.87 0.05
C TRP A 307 13.97 20.37 1.49
N PHE A 308 14.45 19.50 2.38
CA PHE A 308 14.73 19.81 3.78
C PHE A 308 15.81 20.89 3.94
N ASN A 309 16.92 20.77 3.20
CA ASN A 309 17.99 21.76 3.23
C ASN A 309 17.49 23.13 2.77
N ARG A 310 16.62 23.16 1.74
CA ARG A 310 15.99 24.41 1.30
C ARG A 310 15.08 25.01 2.38
N GLY A 311 14.36 24.16 3.12
CA GLY A 311 13.56 24.56 4.29
C GLY A 311 14.41 25.18 5.40
N ILE A 312 15.57 24.59 5.72
CA ILE A 312 16.51 25.14 6.71
C ILE A 312 17.03 26.52 6.28
N GLU A 313 17.40 26.69 5.00
CA GLU A 313 17.83 27.99 4.48
C GLU A 313 16.75 29.06 4.65
N LEU A 314 15.49 28.72 4.36
CA LEU A 314 14.37 29.63 4.55
C LEU A 314 14.12 29.93 6.02
N LEU A 315 14.14 28.91 6.88
CA LEU A 315 13.93 29.04 8.33
C LEU A 315 14.98 29.95 8.99
N ASN A 316 16.24 29.84 8.59
CA ASN A 316 17.33 30.70 9.07
C ASN A 316 17.17 32.17 8.66
N ASN A 317 16.52 32.43 7.52
CA ASN A 317 16.28 33.79 7.02
C ASN A 317 14.97 34.39 7.55
N ASN A 318 13.90 33.58 7.63
CA ASN A 318 12.57 33.96 8.09
C ASN A 318 11.91 32.76 8.78
N VAL A 319 11.75 32.85 10.11
CA VAL A 319 11.18 31.78 10.93
C VAL A 319 9.76 31.41 10.49
N GLU A 320 8.88 32.39 10.26
CA GLU A 320 7.49 32.13 9.83
C GLU A 320 7.45 31.48 8.44
N GLY A 321 8.31 31.96 7.53
CA GLY A 321 8.43 31.39 6.18
C GLY A 321 8.93 29.95 6.20
N GLY A 322 9.93 29.64 7.04
CA GLY A 322 10.42 28.27 7.22
C GLY A 322 9.40 27.34 7.86
N LEU A 323 8.63 27.82 8.83
CA LEU A 323 7.54 27.04 9.43
C LEU A 323 6.44 26.71 8.40
N ALA A 324 6.00 27.69 7.62
CA ALA A 324 5.03 27.47 6.54
C ALA A 324 5.59 26.53 5.45
N PHE A 325 6.91 26.55 5.21
CA PHE A 325 7.59 25.61 4.32
C PHE A 325 7.50 24.17 4.84
N PHE A 326 7.91 23.92 6.10
CA PHE A 326 7.85 22.57 6.67
C PHE A 326 6.42 22.03 6.88
N LYS A 327 5.42 22.93 6.93
CA LYS A 327 4.00 22.54 6.92
C LYS A 327 3.44 22.23 5.53
N ILE A 328 4.21 22.46 4.46
CA ILE A 328 3.74 22.39 3.07
C ILE A 328 2.58 23.37 2.80
N GLU A 329 2.52 24.48 3.55
CA GLU A 329 1.51 25.55 3.38
C GLU A 329 2.03 26.71 2.51
N SER A 330 3.33 26.71 2.21
CA SER A 330 3.95 27.75 1.38
C SER A 330 3.99 27.34 -0.09
N THR A 331 3.67 28.28 -0.98
CA THR A 331 3.84 28.13 -2.44
C THR A 331 5.27 27.78 -2.84
N THR A 332 6.26 28.22 -2.05
CA THR A 332 7.66 27.84 -2.23
C THR A 332 7.93 26.37 -1.94
N SER A 333 7.27 25.78 -0.93
CA SER A 333 7.42 24.35 -0.62
C SER A 333 6.78 23.50 -1.70
N GLU A 334 5.53 23.82 -2.05
CA GLU A 334 4.80 23.13 -3.13
C GLU A 334 5.60 23.15 -4.43
N ARG A 335 6.16 24.31 -4.82
CA ARG A 335 6.98 24.40 -6.02
C ARG A 335 8.25 23.56 -5.95
N VAL A 336 8.96 23.56 -4.81
CA VAL A 336 10.18 22.74 -4.66
C VAL A 336 9.83 21.24 -4.71
N ILE A 337 8.71 20.82 -4.12
CA ILE A 337 8.25 19.44 -4.21
C ILE A 337 7.88 19.10 -5.65
N ASP A 338 7.15 19.96 -6.35
CA ASP A 338 6.78 19.75 -7.76
C ASP A 338 8.00 19.72 -8.70
N ASP A 339 9.00 20.57 -8.45
CA ASP A 339 10.27 20.58 -9.19
C ASP A 339 11.09 19.30 -8.95
N LEU A 340 10.96 18.69 -7.76
CA LEU A 340 11.65 17.45 -7.40
C LEU A 340 10.86 16.19 -7.80
N SER A 341 9.53 16.27 -7.87
CA SER A 341 8.67 15.13 -8.19
C SER A 341 8.91 14.69 -9.63
N SER A 342 9.02 13.38 -9.83
CA SER A 342 9.03 12.78 -11.16
C SER A 342 7.64 12.68 -11.77
N SER A 343 6.58 12.71 -10.96
CA SER A 343 5.20 12.54 -11.42
C SER A 343 4.67 13.76 -12.17
N VAL A 344 3.78 13.52 -13.12
CA VAL A 344 3.07 14.55 -13.89
C VAL A 344 1.58 14.35 -13.71
N GLU A 345 0.88 15.36 -13.20
CA GLU A 345 -0.57 15.39 -13.11
C GLU A 345 -1.18 15.96 -14.40
N LEU A 346 -2.21 15.30 -14.93
CA LEU A 346 -2.89 15.69 -16.16
C LEU A 346 -3.42 17.11 -16.07
N GLU A 347 -4.04 17.51 -14.96
CA GLU A 347 -4.61 18.86 -14.78
C GLU A 347 -3.58 19.98 -15.02
N LYS A 348 -2.31 19.75 -14.66
CA LYS A 348 -1.23 20.72 -14.84
C LYS A 348 -0.81 20.86 -16.30
N VAL A 349 -0.96 19.80 -17.11
CA VAL A 349 -0.51 19.75 -18.52
C VAL A 349 -1.66 19.71 -19.54
N GLN A 350 -2.91 19.60 -19.09
CA GLN A 350 -4.11 19.44 -19.93
C GLN A 350 -4.25 20.55 -20.97
N GLY A 351 -3.97 21.81 -20.58
CA GLY A 351 -4.04 22.94 -21.49
C GLY A 351 -3.01 22.86 -22.63
N VAL A 352 -1.80 22.40 -22.30
CA VAL A 352 -0.71 22.22 -23.28
C VAL A 352 -1.04 21.04 -24.20
N LEU A 353 -1.47 19.91 -23.65
CA LEU A 353 -1.87 18.73 -24.43
C LEU A 353 -3.06 19.03 -25.34
N ARG A 354 -4.03 19.83 -24.91
CA ARG A 354 -5.16 20.25 -25.76
C ARG A 354 -4.71 21.02 -26.99
N ILE A 355 -3.81 22.00 -26.82
CA ILE A 355 -3.26 22.77 -27.93
C ILE A 355 -2.45 21.85 -28.86
N TYR A 356 -1.66 20.96 -28.27
CA TYR A 356 -0.86 19.96 -28.97
C TYR A 356 -1.72 19.02 -29.84
N CYS A 357 -2.73 18.38 -29.25
CA CYS A 357 -3.63 17.45 -29.94
C CYS A 357 -4.44 18.13 -31.05
N ARG A 358 -4.92 19.37 -30.82
CA ARG A 358 -5.59 20.17 -31.87
C ARG A 358 -4.67 20.49 -33.04
N ALA A 359 -3.40 20.75 -32.76
CA ALA A 359 -2.41 21.04 -33.80
C ALA A 359 -2.07 19.80 -34.63
N LEU A 360 -2.08 18.61 -34.02
CA LEU A 360 -1.90 17.33 -34.73
C LEU A 360 -3.14 16.97 -35.56
N ALA A 361 -4.31 16.84 -34.92
CA ALA A 361 -5.54 16.37 -35.55
C ALA A 361 -6.08 17.29 -36.66
N GLY A 362 -5.73 18.59 -36.62
CA GLY A 362 -6.40 19.60 -37.44
C GLY A 362 -7.89 19.82 -37.08
N ALA A 363 -8.37 19.21 -35.98
CA ALA A 363 -9.73 19.23 -35.50
C ALA A 363 -9.83 19.76 -34.07
N ASP A 364 -11.04 20.10 -33.62
CA ASP A 364 -11.27 20.54 -32.24
C ASP A 364 -11.24 19.36 -31.27
N ILE A 365 -10.07 19.08 -30.72
CA ILE A 365 -9.84 18.05 -29.70
C ILE A 365 -9.97 18.63 -28.29
N GLU A 366 -10.71 17.93 -27.44
CA GLU A 366 -10.73 18.14 -25.99
C GLU A 366 -9.95 17.05 -25.27
N ILE A 367 -9.39 17.39 -24.09
CA ILE A 367 -8.69 16.44 -23.23
C ILE A 367 -9.52 16.25 -21.97
N GLY A 368 -9.89 15.00 -21.67
CA GLY A 368 -10.62 14.59 -20.47
C GLY A 368 -9.79 13.64 -19.59
N ASN A 369 -10.27 13.38 -18.38
CA ASN A 369 -9.69 12.40 -17.48
C ASN A 369 -10.46 11.07 -17.61
N SER A 370 -9.75 9.97 -17.83
CA SER A 370 -10.33 8.62 -17.94
C SER A 370 -11.17 8.20 -16.73
N ALA A 371 -10.86 8.71 -15.53
CA ALA A 371 -11.63 8.46 -14.31
C ALA A 371 -13.08 9.01 -14.38
N GLU A 372 -13.35 10.01 -15.22
CA GLU A 372 -14.70 10.55 -15.43
C GLU A 372 -15.62 9.57 -16.16
N LEU A 373 -15.06 8.68 -16.98
CA LEU A 373 -15.81 7.64 -17.68
C LEU A 373 -16.29 6.57 -16.69
N VAL A 374 -15.41 6.14 -15.78
CA VAL A 374 -15.74 5.20 -14.71
C VAL A 374 -16.84 5.75 -13.80
N ALA A 375 -16.76 7.03 -13.42
CA ALA A 375 -17.75 7.69 -12.56
C ALA A 375 -19.14 7.80 -13.20
N LYS A 376 -19.24 7.76 -14.54
CA LYS A 376 -20.51 7.76 -15.28
C LYS A 376 -21.14 6.36 -15.40
N ASN A 377 -20.59 5.34 -14.72
CA ASN A 377 -20.94 3.92 -14.90
C ASN A 377 -20.88 3.48 -16.37
N ILE A 378 -19.95 4.08 -17.11
CA ILE A 378 -19.58 3.60 -18.45
C ILE A 378 -18.67 2.40 -18.19
N GLY A 379 -19.30 1.24 -17.97
CA GLY A 379 -18.73 0.05 -17.31
C GLY A 379 -17.63 -0.70 -18.05
N TRP A 380 -16.93 -0.05 -18.97
CA TRP A 380 -15.98 -0.68 -19.89
C TRP A 380 -14.60 0.00 -19.97
N VAL A 381 -14.37 1.10 -19.24
CA VAL A 381 -13.08 1.81 -19.26
C VAL A 381 -12.34 1.54 -17.97
N SER A 382 -11.12 1.04 -18.06
CA SER A 382 -10.24 1.05 -16.88
C SER A 382 -9.81 2.49 -16.61
N ALA A 383 -9.92 2.95 -15.36
CA ALA A 383 -9.53 4.31 -14.99
C ALA A 383 -8.09 4.69 -15.40
N ASN A 384 -7.25 3.69 -15.68
CA ASN A 384 -5.84 3.84 -15.98
C ASN A 384 -5.51 3.81 -17.49
N TYR A 385 -6.47 3.50 -18.37
CA TYR A 385 -6.22 3.46 -19.82
C TYR A 385 -6.75 4.70 -20.53
N ALA A 386 -6.02 5.10 -21.57
CA ALA A 386 -6.46 6.16 -22.46
C ALA A 386 -7.50 5.63 -23.45
N THR A 387 -8.42 6.49 -23.85
CA THR A 387 -9.42 6.17 -24.87
C THR A 387 -9.91 7.42 -25.57
N THR A 388 -10.53 7.26 -26.73
CA THR A 388 -11.02 8.37 -27.54
C THR A 388 -12.51 8.17 -27.84
N GLU A 389 -13.33 9.18 -27.51
CA GLU A 389 -14.76 9.19 -27.83
C GLU A 389 -15.10 10.42 -28.68
N GLY A 390 -15.16 10.23 -29.99
CA GLY A 390 -15.32 11.33 -30.96
C GLY A 390 -14.17 12.33 -30.84
N ASN A 391 -14.47 13.56 -30.41
CA ASN A 391 -13.48 14.64 -30.32
C ASN A 391 -12.82 14.78 -28.94
N VAL A 392 -13.10 13.86 -28.00
CA VAL A 392 -12.53 13.91 -26.65
C VAL A 392 -11.54 12.76 -26.48
N VAL A 393 -10.30 13.12 -26.15
CA VAL A 393 -9.25 12.16 -25.77
C VAL A 393 -9.19 12.12 -24.25
N TYR A 394 -9.48 10.97 -23.67
CA TYR A 394 -9.41 10.72 -22.24
C TYR A 394 -8.05 10.11 -21.88
N LEU A 395 -7.38 10.70 -20.88
CA LEU A 395 -6.05 10.31 -20.44
C LEU A 395 -6.04 9.99 -18.94
N PRO A 396 -5.07 9.19 -18.46
CA PRO A 396 -4.88 8.95 -17.03
C PRO A 396 -4.65 10.23 -16.24
N HIS A 397 -5.12 10.27 -14.99
CA HIS A 397 -4.98 11.44 -14.12
C HIS A 397 -3.52 11.79 -13.78
N ILE A 398 -2.66 10.78 -13.60
CA ILE A 398 -1.25 10.94 -13.24
C ILE A 398 -0.40 10.01 -14.11
N SER A 399 0.82 10.45 -14.43
CA SER A 399 1.89 9.63 -14.99
C SER A 399 3.11 9.69 -14.07
N ASP A 400 3.54 8.52 -13.58
CA ASP A 400 4.67 8.33 -12.67
C ASP A 400 5.53 7.10 -13.04
N TYR A 401 5.41 6.61 -14.28
CA TYR A 401 6.11 5.42 -14.77
C TYR A 401 7.65 5.54 -14.71
N TYR A 402 8.18 6.74 -14.96
CA TYR A 402 9.62 7.02 -14.90
C TYR A 402 10.02 7.83 -13.67
N ASP A 403 11.27 7.66 -13.22
CA ASP A 403 11.92 8.55 -12.23
C ASP A 403 12.28 9.94 -12.79
N ASN A 404 11.70 10.34 -13.92
CA ASN A 404 12.00 11.59 -14.61
C ASN A 404 10.73 12.26 -15.13
N LYS A 405 10.52 13.50 -14.71
CA LYS A 405 9.34 14.31 -15.05
C LYS A 405 9.19 14.58 -16.56
N ASP A 406 10.30 14.84 -17.25
CA ASP A 406 10.27 15.08 -18.70
C ASP A 406 9.90 13.82 -19.49
N LEU A 407 10.31 12.64 -19.01
CA LEU A 407 9.92 11.36 -19.59
C LEU A 407 8.45 11.03 -19.32
N ASN A 408 7.94 11.29 -18.11
CA ASN A 408 6.50 11.11 -17.81
C ASN A 408 5.62 12.08 -18.61
N PHE A 409 6.05 13.33 -18.79
CA PHE A 409 5.38 14.23 -19.74
C PHE A 409 5.53 13.75 -21.20
N GLY A 410 6.67 13.15 -21.53
CA GLY A 410 6.91 12.44 -22.78
C GLY A 410 5.88 11.34 -23.04
N LEU A 411 5.59 10.51 -22.03
CA LEU A 411 4.60 9.44 -22.09
C LEU A 411 3.20 9.98 -22.37
N PHE A 412 2.78 11.06 -21.69
CA PHE A 412 1.52 11.73 -22.01
C PHE A 412 1.42 12.16 -23.48
N LYS A 413 2.50 12.70 -24.05
CA LYS A 413 2.51 13.05 -25.48
C LYS A 413 2.38 11.82 -26.35
N VAL A 414 3.08 10.72 -26.06
CA VAL A 414 3.00 9.47 -26.83
C VAL A 414 1.56 8.94 -26.83
N ILE A 415 0.97 8.75 -25.65
CA ILE A 415 -0.41 8.28 -25.48
C ILE A 415 -1.39 9.20 -26.22
N SER A 416 -1.29 10.50 -25.99
CA SER A 416 -2.18 11.48 -26.62
C SER A 416 -2.03 11.48 -28.15
N THR A 417 -0.81 11.31 -28.66
CA THR A 417 -0.55 11.26 -30.11
C THR A 417 -1.16 10.01 -30.71
N HIS A 418 -1.03 8.85 -30.06
CA HIS A 418 -1.64 7.61 -30.55
C HIS A 418 -3.17 7.72 -30.59
N GLN A 419 -3.78 8.23 -29.53
CA GLN A 419 -5.23 8.49 -29.49
C GLN A 419 -5.69 9.46 -30.59
N VAL A 420 -4.96 10.55 -30.79
CA VAL A 420 -5.28 11.53 -31.84
C VAL A 420 -5.06 10.95 -33.24
N ALA A 421 -4.06 10.09 -33.42
CA ALA A 421 -3.77 9.45 -34.69
C ALA A 421 -4.94 8.59 -35.17
N ARG A 422 -5.71 7.98 -34.26
CA ARG A 422 -6.95 7.27 -34.60
C ARG A 422 -7.99 8.16 -35.27
N ILE A 423 -8.03 9.44 -34.89
CA ILE A 423 -8.89 10.44 -35.54
C ILE A 423 -8.23 10.94 -36.82
N GLU A 424 -6.97 11.39 -36.74
CA GLU A 424 -6.26 12.03 -37.84
C GLU A 424 -6.08 11.11 -39.06
N PHE A 425 -5.85 9.82 -38.83
CA PHE A 425 -5.62 8.82 -39.88
C PHE A 425 -6.81 7.88 -40.07
N GLY A 426 -8.02 8.31 -39.68
CA GLY A 426 -9.28 7.73 -40.13
C GLY A 426 -9.66 6.38 -39.54
N SER A 427 -9.13 5.96 -38.39
CA SER A 427 -9.46 4.65 -37.77
C SER A 427 -10.96 4.50 -37.44
N PHE A 428 -11.66 5.61 -37.24
CA PHE A 428 -13.11 5.63 -36.97
C PHE A 428 -13.96 5.89 -38.23
N GLU A 429 -13.32 6.19 -39.37
CA GLU A 429 -13.98 6.57 -40.63
C GLU A 429 -14.16 5.36 -41.58
N PHE A 430 -14.02 4.14 -41.08
CA PHE A 430 -14.12 2.92 -41.89
C PHE A 430 -15.45 2.85 -42.66
N ASP A 431 -15.31 2.72 -43.98
CA ASP A 431 -16.41 2.47 -44.91
C ASP A 431 -16.28 1.05 -45.48
N PHE A 432 -17.34 0.25 -45.32
CA PHE A 432 -17.37 -1.13 -45.79
C PHE A 432 -17.21 -1.24 -47.31
N GLU A 433 -17.68 -0.24 -48.07
CA GLU A 433 -17.66 -0.26 -49.54
C GLU A 433 -16.43 0.43 -50.15
N GLN A 434 -15.62 1.12 -49.33
CA GLN A 434 -14.40 1.78 -49.80
C GLN A 434 -13.31 0.74 -50.11
N GLU A 435 -12.71 0.86 -51.30
CA GLU A 435 -11.66 -0.05 -51.78
C GLU A 435 -10.38 0.09 -50.93
N SER A 436 -9.73 -1.05 -50.65
CA SER A 436 -8.38 -1.08 -50.08
C SER A 436 -7.34 -0.61 -51.10
N SER A 437 -6.30 0.07 -50.62
CA SER A 437 -5.18 0.53 -51.46
C SER A 437 -4.19 -0.59 -51.76
N ASN A 438 -3.96 -1.49 -50.79
CA ASN A 438 -2.89 -2.48 -50.83
C ASN A 438 -3.35 -3.93 -50.98
N PHE A 439 -4.65 -4.21 -50.82
CA PHE A 439 -5.23 -5.55 -50.93
C PHE A 439 -6.30 -5.63 -52.02
N ILE A 440 -6.62 -6.85 -52.43
CA ILE A 440 -7.79 -7.11 -53.28
C ILE A 440 -8.99 -7.23 -52.32
N ASP A 441 -10.03 -6.43 -52.55
CA ASP A 441 -11.19 -6.43 -51.65
C ASP A 441 -11.90 -7.78 -51.62
N SER A 442 -12.04 -8.34 -50.41
CA SER A 442 -12.67 -9.65 -50.17
C SER A 442 -13.95 -9.54 -49.34
N ARG A 443 -14.17 -8.39 -48.67
CA ARG A 443 -15.33 -8.10 -47.80
C ARG A 443 -16.69 -8.45 -48.44
N LEU A 444 -16.97 -7.92 -49.63
CA LEU A 444 -18.25 -8.12 -50.33
C LEU A 444 -18.48 -9.58 -50.76
N GLN A 445 -17.42 -10.26 -51.18
CA GLN A 445 -17.49 -11.68 -51.54
C GLN A 445 -17.83 -12.51 -50.31
N ARG A 446 -17.12 -12.31 -49.19
CA ARG A 446 -17.36 -13.03 -47.94
C ARG A 446 -18.75 -12.79 -47.37
N GLU A 447 -19.26 -11.56 -47.45
CA GLU A 447 -20.64 -11.26 -47.04
C GLU A 447 -21.64 -12.07 -47.87
N THR A 448 -21.44 -12.12 -49.19
CA THR A 448 -22.30 -12.90 -50.10
C THR A 448 -22.26 -14.39 -49.76
N GLU A 449 -21.06 -14.94 -49.56
CA GLU A 449 -20.86 -16.34 -49.18
C GLU A 449 -21.52 -16.67 -47.82
N ALA A 450 -21.37 -15.79 -46.82
CA ALA A 450 -22.01 -15.93 -45.52
C ALA A 450 -23.54 -15.94 -45.65
N ILE A 451 -24.13 -15.05 -46.45
CA ILE A 451 -25.58 -15.01 -46.70
C ILE A 451 -26.06 -16.28 -47.42
N GLU A 452 -25.31 -16.78 -48.41
CA GLU A 452 -25.66 -17.99 -49.15
C GLU A 452 -25.61 -19.25 -48.28
N GLN A 453 -24.61 -19.38 -47.41
CA GLN A 453 -24.50 -20.47 -46.43
C GLN A 453 -25.67 -20.48 -45.43
N HIS A 454 -26.15 -19.30 -45.03
CA HIS A 454 -27.33 -19.18 -44.17
C HIS A 454 -28.64 -19.53 -44.90
N LYS A 455 -28.80 -19.14 -46.18
CA LYS A 455 -29.97 -19.53 -46.99
C LYS A 455 -30.03 -21.03 -47.27
N GLY A 456 -28.87 -21.69 -47.43
CA GLY A 456 -28.79 -23.14 -47.67
C GLY A 456 -29.25 -24.02 -46.51
N HIS A 457 -29.20 -23.53 -45.27
CA HIS A 457 -29.64 -24.28 -44.07
C HIS A 457 -31.15 -24.19 -43.80
N VAL A 458 -31.88 -23.25 -44.41
CA VAL A 458 -33.32 -23.04 -44.14
C VAL A 458 -34.24 -23.95 -44.98
N GLU A 459 -33.76 -24.55 -46.08
CA GLU A 459 -34.59 -25.45 -46.92
C GLU A 459 -34.63 -26.92 -46.47
N ILE A 460 -33.90 -27.32 -45.42
CA ILE A 460 -33.90 -28.70 -44.89
C ILE A 460 -34.11 -28.72 -43.37
N ASP A 461 -35.14 -28.05 -42.85
CA ASP A 461 -35.82 -28.59 -41.66
C ASP A 461 -37.25 -28.06 -41.53
N LEU A 462 -38.23 -28.93 -41.79
CA LEU A 462 -39.65 -28.71 -41.52
C LEU A 462 -40.10 -29.57 -40.34
N GLY A 463 -39.28 -29.70 -39.30
CA GLY A 463 -39.74 -30.29 -38.05
C GLY A 463 -38.73 -30.37 -36.92
N ASP A 464 -38.48 -29.26 -36.21
CA ASP A 464 -38.58 -29.27 -34.74
C ASP A 464 -38.59 -27.84 -34.16
N GLU A 465 -39.70 -27.47 -33.52
CA GLU A 465 -39.78 -26.28 -32.66
C GLU A 465 -39.17 -26.62 -31.30
N SER A 466 -37.84 -26.55 -31.14
CA SER A 466 -37.17 -26.28 -29.85
C SER A 466 -35.66 -26.48 -29.92
N GLN A 467 -34.92 -25.46 -30.34
CA GLN A 467 -33.58 -25.16 -29.84
C GLN A 467 -33.17 -23.76 -30.32
N GLU A 468 -33.24 -22.78 -29.42
CA GLU A 468 -32.57 -21.48 -29.58
C GLU A 468 -31.06 -21.72 -29.42
N THR A 469 -30.40 -22.10 -30.51
CA THR A 469 -28.96 -21.89 -30.68
C THR A 469 -28.79 -20.54 -31.37
N SER A 470 -28.01 -19.67 -30.73
CA SER A 470 -27.64 -18.32 -31.16
C SER A 470 -26.81 -18.35 -32.45
N ALA A 471 -27.46 -18.53 -33.59
CA ALA A 471 -26.90 -18.26 -34.91
C ALA A 471 -27.14 -16.78 -35.29
N PRO A 472 -26.22 -16.13 -36.03
CA PRO A 472 -26.35 -14.73 -36.38
C PRO A 472 -27.52 -14.52 -37.36
N ASN A 473 -28.51 -13.75 -36.93
CA ASN A 473 -29.64 -13.32 -37.76
C ASN A 473 -29.15 -12.24 -38.74
N VAL A 474 -28.73 -12.65 -39.94
CA VAL A 474 -28.17 -11.78 -41.00
C VAL A 474 -29.20 -10.79 -41.59
N GLU A 475 -30.47 -10.82 -41.17
CA GLU A 475 -31.52 -9.87 -41.59
C GLU A 475 -31.67 -8.62 -40.69
N LYS A 476 -30.78 -8.39 -39.71
CA LYS A 476 -30.77 -7.11 -38.97
C LYS A 476 -30.09 -6.02 -39.80
N SER A 477 -30.78 -4.91 -40.03
CA SER A 477 -30.19 -3.69 -40.59
C SER A 477 -28.92 -3.32 -39.81
N HIS A 478 -27.75 -3.43 -40.45
CA HIS A 478 -26.48 -3.07 -39.82
C HIS A 478 -26.52 -1.60 -39.38
N VAL A 479 -26.24 -1.33 -38.11
CA VAL A 479 -26.27 0.04 -37.56
C VAL A 479 -25.00 0.81 -37.95
N THR A 480 -23.88 0.10 -38.04
CA THR A 480 -22.52 0.60 -38.30
C THR A 480 -21.83 -0.28 -39.34
N ASP A 481 -20.89 0.31 -40.08
CA ASP A 481 -20.11 -0.38 -41.11
C ASP A 481 -19.05 -1.28 -40.47
N MET A 482 -18.49 -0.87 -39.33
CA MET A 482 -17.69 -1.73 -38.46
C MET A 482 -18.49 -2.94 -37.94
N GLY A 483 -19.74 -2.75 -37.55
CA GLY A 483 -20.62 -3.86 -37.14
C GLY A 483 -20.91 -4.83 -38.28
N ARG A 484 -21.12 -4.31 -39.51
CA ARG A 484 -21.24 -5.11 -40.73
C ARG A 484 -19.97 -5.94 -40.98
N TYR A 485 -18.80 -5.32 -40.82
CA TYR A 485 -17.50 -5.97 -40.97
C TYR A 485 -17.25 -7.09 -39.95
N PHE A 486 -17.44 -6.81 -38.65
CA PHE A 486 -17.18 -7.81 -37.61
C PHE A 486 -18.14 -9.00 -37.65
N ASN A 487 -19.31 -8.86 -38.27
CA ASN A 487 -20.23 -9.98 -38.51
C ASN A 487 -19.76 -10.95 -39.60
N LEU A 488 -18.69 -10.63 -40.33
CA LEU A 488 -18.05 -11.56 -41.29
C LEU A 488 -17.29 -12.69 -40.57
N PHE A 489 -17.05 -12.56 -39.27
CA PHE A 489 -16.21 -13.47 -38.49
C PHE A 489 -17.03 -14.35 -37.55
N PRO A 490 -16.80 -15.67 -37.51
CA PRO A 490 -17.40 -16.55 -36.51
C PRO A 490 -17.03 -16.18 -35.07
N ASN A 491 -15.75 -15.87 -34.82
CA ASN A 491 -15.24 -15.41 -33.54
C ASN A 491 -14.97 -13.89 -33.60
N ARG A 492 -15.96 -13.12 -33.18
CA ARG A 492 -15.93 -11.65 -33.22
C ARG A 492 -14.84 -11.04 -32.34
N LYS A 493 -14.53 -11.69 -31.21
CA LYS A 493 -13.52 -11.25 -30.25
C LYS A 493 -12.11 -11.35 -30.85
N LEU A 494 -11.76 -12.51 -31.42
CA LEU A 494 -10.51 -12.70 -32.15
C LEU A 494 -10.37 -11.69 -33.29
N ALA A 495 -11.45 -11.46 -34.06
CA ALA A 495 -11.42 -10.49 -35.15
C ALA A 495 -11.17 -9.05 -34.67
N LEU A 496 -11.78 -8.65 -33.56
CA LEU A 496 -11.55 -7.32 -32.95
C LEU A 496 -10.11 -7.17 -32.46
N ASP A 497 -9.56 -8.18 -31.79
CA ASP A 497 -8.18 -8.15 -31.30
C ASP A 497 -7.19 -8.06 -32.47
N LEU A 498 -7.35 -8.89 -33.51
CA LEU A 498 -6.52 -8.83 -34.72
C LEU A 498 -6.65 -7.50 -35.45
N PHE A 499 -7.86 -6.95 -35.58
CA PHE A 499 -8.09 -5.63 -36.16
C PHE A 499 -7.36 -4.54 -35.38
N THR A 500 -7.47 -4.57 -34.05
CA THR A 500 -6.84 -3.60 -33.15
C THR A 500 -5.33 -3.64 -33.28
N VAL A 501 -4.72 -4.85 -33.29
CA VAL A 501 -3.27 -4.99 -33.41
C VAL A 501 -2.76 -4.48 -34.76
N VAL A 502 -3.43 -4.82 -35.86
CA VAL A 502 -3.07 -4.37 -37.21
C VAL A 502 -3.20 -2.86 -37.34
N GLU A 503 -4.33 -2.31 -36.89
CA GLU A 503 -4.61 -0.88 -36.96
C GLU A 503 -3.66 -0.06 -36.09
N ASP A 504 -3.40 -0.48 -34.85
CA ASP A 504 -2.43 0.19 -34.00
C ASP A 504 -1.01 0.11 -34.57
N GLY A 505 -0.66 -1.00 -35.21
CA GLY A 505 0.62 -1.15 -35.92
C GLY A 505 0.76 -0.18 -37.10
N ARG A 506 -0.31 -0.03 -37.90
CA ARG A 506 -0.39 0.97 -38.98
C ARG A 506 -0.19 2.39 -38.43
N LEU A 507 -0.93 2.74 -37.38
CA LEU A 507 -0.83 4.06 -36.74
C LEU A 507 0.57 4.32 -36.18
N ASP A 508 1.14 3.36 -35.46
CA ASP A 508 2.49 3.47 -34.90
C ASP A 508 3.55 3.68 -35.99
N TYR A 509 3.38 3.07 -37.16
CA TYR A 509 4.24 3.31 -38.32
C TYR A 509 4.08 4.72 -38.88
N VAL A 510 2.84 5.15 -39.16
CA VAL A 510 2.54 6.48 -39.72
C VAL A 510 3.01 7.59 -38.78
N ILE A 511 2.75 7.47 -37.48
CA ILE A 511 3.16 8.44 -36.46
C ILE A 511 4.67 8.63 -36.47
N ARG A 512 5.46 7.55 -36.47
CA ARG A 512 6.92 7.64 -36.43
C ARG A 512 7.50 8.32 -37.66
N ASN A 513 6.90 8.11 -38.83
CA ASN A 513 7.38 8.69 -40.08
C ASN A 513 6.93 10.14 -40.27
N LYS A 514 5.66 10.46 -39.99
CA LYS A 514 5.12 11.84 -40.09
C LYS A 514 5.60 12.75 -38.96
N TYR A 515 5.90 12.20 -37.79
CA TYR A 515 6.30 12.95 -36.59
C TYR A 515 7.70 12.56 -36.07
N PRO A 516 8.77 12.90 -36.81
CA PRO A 516 10.15 12.52 -36.45
C PRO A 516 10.62 13.11 -35.10
N GLY A 517 10.03 14.22 -34.65
CA GLY A 517 10.31 14.81 -33.34
C GLY A 517 9.83 13.95 -32.16
N LEU A 518 8.89 13.03 -32.37
CA LEU A 518 8.38 12.10 -31.36
C LEU A 518 8.99 10.70 -31.47
N ALA A 519 9.53 10.34 -32.63
CA ALA A 519 10.00 8.99 -32.94
C ALA A 519 10.93 8.40 -31.86
N GLY A 520 11.83 9.21 -31.29
CA GLY A 520 12.72 8.76 -30.21
C GLY A 520 12.01 8.42 -28.90
N LEU A 521 11.01 9.21 -28.50
CA LEU A 521 10.18 8.93 -27.31
C LEU A 521 9.26 7.74 -27.58
N TYR A 522 8.67 7.69 -28.77
CA TYR A 522 7.77 6.61 -29.18
C TYR A 522 8.48 5.25 -29.19
N LYS A 523 9.70 5.19 -29.75
CA LYS A 523 10.54 3.99 -29.72
C LYS A 523 10.86 3.53 -28.31
N ARG A 524 11.14 4.47 -27.40
CA ARG A 524 11.41 4.15 -25.99
C ARG A 524 10.18 3.53 -25.33
N VAL A 525 9.01 4.18 -25.45
CA VAL A 525 7.77 3.67 -24.86
C VAL A 525 7.41 2.30 -25.42
N GLN A 526 7.58 2.07 -26.74
CA GLN A 526 7.37 0.75 -27.34
C GLN A 526 8.32 -0.30 -26.78
N GLN A 527 9.60 0.03 -26.57
CA GLN A 527 10.56 -0.87 -25.95
C GLN A 527 10.17 -1.18 -24.49
N ASP A 528 9.78 -0.17 -23.72
CA ASP A 528 9.36 -0.35 -22.33
C ASP A 528 8.09 -1.25 -22.27
N SER A 529 7.11 -1.02 -23.15
CA SER A 529 5.93 -1.89 -23.28
C SER A 529 6.24 -3.31 -23.75
N MET A 530 7.35 -3.52 -24.47
CA MET A 530 7.84 -4.85 -24.85
C MET A 530 8.41 -5.61 -23.66
N GLU A 531 9.10 -4.92 -22.76
CA GLU A 531 9.71 -5.53 -21.56
C GLU A 531 8.64 -6.03 -20.57
N ASP A 532 7.47 -5.39 -20.55
CA ASP A 532 6.33 -5.76 -19.70
C ASP A 532 5.40 -6.84 -20.30
N ARG A 533 5.69 -7.37 -21.52
CA ARG A 533 4.82 -8.35 -22.17
C ARG A 533 4.86 -9.73 -21.48
N PRO A 534 3.71 -10.42 -21.39
CA PRO A 534 3.63 -11.79 -20.89
C PRO A 534 4.43 -12.76 -21.76
N ASP A 535 4.84 -13.91 -21.21
CA ASP A 535 5.50 -14.94 -22.00
C ASP A 535 4.53 -15.55 -23.03
N ILE A 536 4.99 -15.63 -24.27
CA ILE A 536 4.19 -16.11 -25.41
C ILE A 536 4.07 -17.63 -25.41
N GLU A 537 5.07 -18.33 -24.85
CA GLU A 537 5.13 -19.80 -24.82
C GLU A 537 4.15 -20.41 -23.81
N GLU A 538 3.71 -19.61 -22.82
CA GLU A 538 2.73 -20.01 -21.80
C GLU A 538 1.27 -19.83 -22.26
N MET A 539 1.04 -19.33 -23.47
CA MET A 539 -0.30 -19.05 -23.99
C MET A 539 -0.83 -20.18 -24.89
N PRO A 540 -2.16 -20.40 -24.93
CA PRO A 540 -2.82 -21.14 -26.00
C PRO A 540 -2.46 -20.59 -27.39
N LEU A 541 -2.40 -21.47 -28.38
CA LEU A 541 -1.85 -21.13 -29.69
C LEU A 541 -2.51 -19.95 -30.41
N GLN A 542 -3.83 -19.77 -30.34
CA GLN A 542 -4.47 -18.61 -31.00
C GLN A 542 -4.05 -17.30 -30.32
N GLU A 543 -4.03 -17.30 -28.99
CA GLU A 543 -3.63 -16.16 -28.14
C GLU A 543 -2.16 -15.81 -28.35
N ALA A 544 -1.30 -16.83 -28.37
CA ALA A 544 0.10 -16.70 -28.70
C ALA A 544 0.32 -16.08 -30.07
N MET A 545 -0.44 -16.48 -31.09
CA MET A 545 -0.30 -15.94 -32.44
C MET A 545 -0.85 -14.51 -32.56
N VAL A 546 -1.80 -14.08 -31.71
CA VAL A 546 -2.15 -12.66 -31.58
C VAL A 546 -1.02 -11.89 -30.88
N GLU A 547 -0.47 -12.44 -29.79
CA GLU A 547 0.67 -11.84 -29.07
C GLU A 547 1.91 -11.70 -29.96
N PHE A 548 2.17 -12.69 -30.83
CA PHE A 548 3.21 -12.63 -31.85
C PHE A 548 3.08 -11.37 -32.72
N LEU A 549 1.86 -11.04 -33.16
CA LEU A 549 1.59 -9.83 -33.95
C LEU A 549 1.69 -8.56 -33.11
N VAL A 550 1.30 -8.60 -31.83
CA VAL A 550 1.50 -7.48 -30.89
C VAL A 550 2.99 -7.16 -30.78
N ARG A 551 3.82 -8.16 -30.51
CA ARG A 551 5.28 -8.02 -30.38
C ARG A 551 5.94 -7.52 -31.66
N PHE A 552 5.49 -8.03 -32.81
CA PHE A 552 5.93 -7.52 -34.11
C PHE A 552 5.55 -6.04 -34.31
N SER A 553 4.31 -5.65 -33.98
CA SER A 553 3.85 -4.26 -34.07
C SER A 553 4.64 -3.30 -33.16
N LEU A 554 5.24 -3.83 -32.08
CA LEU A 554 6.11 -3.13 -31.15
C LEU A 554 7.60 -3.17 -31.53
N GLN A 555 7.93 -3.61 -32.76
CA GLN A 555 9.27 -3.66 -33.35
C GLN A 555 10.22 -4.75 -32.80
N GLN A 556 9.70 -5.86 -32.25
CA GLN A 556 10.54 -7.04 -32.00
C GLN A 556 10.86 -7.75 -33.31
N PHE A 557 11.90 -7.30 -34.01
CA PHE A 557 12.22 -7.82 -35.33
C PHE A 557 13.13 -9.07 -35.34
N GLN A 558 13.78 -9.37 -34.22
CA GLN A 558 14.73 -10.47 -34.07
C GLN A 558 14.31 -11.37 -32.91
N GLY A 559 14.54 -12.67 -33.06
CA GLY A 559 14.29 -13.65 -32.01
C GLY A 559 12.83 -13.69 -31.55
N LEU A 560 11.88 -13.57 -32.49
CA LEU A 560 10.46 -13.60 -32.16
C LEU A 560 10.03 -15.07 -32.00
N PRO A 561 9.54 -15.50 -30.83
CA PRO A 561 9.16 -16.90 -30.61
C PRO A 561 7.95 -17.27 -31.47
N CYS A 562 8.03 -18.43 -32.12
CA CYS A 562 7.04 -18.95 -33.04
C CYS A 562 7.00 -20.49 -32.95
N PRO A 563 5.80 -21.10 -32.96
CA PRO A 563 5.66 -22.54 -33.05
C PRO A 563 6.32 -23.11 -34.31
N THR A 564 7.13 -24.14 -34.14
CA THR A 564 7.98 -24.71 -35.20
C THR A 564 7.17 -25.25 -36.38
N ALA A 565 5.97 -25.79 -36.11
CA ALA A 565 5.11 -26.31 -37.17
C ALA A 565 4.42 -25.23 -37.99
N TYR A 566 4.33 -23.99 -37.49
CA TYR A 566 3.59 -22.87 -38.09
C TYR A 566 4.51 -21.74 -38.57
N ILE A 567 5.80 -22.01 -38.78
CA ILE A 567 6.79 -20.99 -39.20
C ILE A 567 6.40 -20.34 -40.54
N GLU A 568 5.88 -21.12 -41.49
CA GLU A 568 5.55 -20.58 -42.83
C GLU A 568 4.28 -19.73 -42.77
N GLU A 569 3.29 -20.13 -41.99
CA GLU A 569 2.09 -19.36 -41.67
C GLU A 569 2.47 -18.06 -40.95
N ALA A 570 3.38 -18.12 -39.96
CA ALA A 570 3.87 -16.95 -39.26
C ALA A 570 4.57 -15.95 -40.19
N LYS A 571 5.41 -16.42 -41.13
CA LYS A 571 6.01 -15.56 -42.15
C LYS A 571 4.95 -14.89 -43.03
N LEU A 572 3.91 -15.64 -43.41
CA LEU A 572 2.80 -15.08 -44.20
C LEU A 572 2.03 -14.02 -43.41
N LEU A 573 1.76 -14.26 -42.13
CA LEU A 573 1.14 -13.26 -41.24
C LEU A 573 1.95 -11.96 -41.21
N LEU A 574 3.28 -12.05 -41.06
CA LEU A 574 4.16 -10.89 -41.08
C LEU A 574 4.16 -10.18 -42.45
N GLN A 575 4.11 -10.92 -43.55
CA GLN A 575 4.03 -10.35 -44.90
C GLN A 575 2.71 -9.60 -45.13
N ILE A 576 1.58 -10.15 -44.65
CA ILE A 576 0.28 -9.47 -44.70
C ILE A 576 0.34 -8.19 -43.86
N PHE A 577 0.84 -8.27 -42.63
CA PHE A 577 0.97 -7.12 -41.75
C PHE A 577 1.86 -6.03 -42.39
N ASN A 578 3.01 -6.39 -42.95
CA ASN A 578 3.92 -5.40 -43.53
C ASN A 578 3.32 -4.58 -44.67
N LYS A 579 2.30 -5.08 -45.39
CA LYS A 579 1.59 -4.30 -46.41
C LYS A 579 0.80 -3.14 -45.83
N VAL A 580 0.42 -3.17 -44.55
CA VAL A 580 -0.22 -2.03 -43.89
C VAL A 580 0.79 -1.01 -43.33
N LEU A 581 2.06 -1.38 -43.22
CA LEU A 581 3.13 -0.52 -42.68
C LEU A 581 3.71 0.41 -43.76
N THR A 582 2.85 1.24 -44.35
CA THR A 582 3.22 2.29 -45.31
C THR A 582 2.52 3.61 -44.95
N GLU A 583 2.92 4.74 -45.53
CA GLU A 583 2.36 6.07 -45.16
C GLU A 583 0.96 6.35 -45.74
N ASP A 584 0.61 5.67 -46.84
CA ASP A 584 -0.61 5.92 -47.62
C ASP A 584 -1.74 4.91 -47.32
N THR A 585 -1.55 4.03 -46.32
CA THR A 585 -2.55 3.03 -45.94
C THR A 585 -3.71 3.63 -45.16
N THR A 586 -4.89 3.07 -45.39
CA THR A 586 -6.13 3.46 -44.74
C THR A 586 -6.62 2.37 -43.77
N VAL A 587 -7.70 2.66 -43.04
CA VAL A 587 -8.34 1.68 -42.14
C VAL A 587 -8.92 0.49 -42.91
N GLU A 588 -9.28 0.68 -44.19
CA GLU A 588 -9.71 -0.40 -45.08
C GLU A 588 -8.57 -1.40 -45.37
N ASP A 589 -7.32 -0.94 -45.47
CA ASP A 589 -6.17 -1.83 -45.60
C ASP A 589 -5.98 -2.68 -44.33
N SER A 590 -6.17 -2.09 -43.15
CA SER A 590 -6.16 -2.82 -41.88
C SER A 590 -7.26 -3.89 -41.86
N ALA A 591 -8.47 -3.54 -42.32
CA ALA A 591 -9.59 -4.47 -42.38
C ALA A 591 -9.35 -5.65 -43.34
N GLU A 592 -8.78 -5.41 -44.52
CA GLU A 592 -8.45 -6.48 -45.48
C GLU A 592 -7.26 -7.33 -45.02
N ALA A 593 -6.27 -6.75 -44.33
CA ALA A 593 -5.20 -7.51 -43.70
C ALA A 593 -5.74 -8.43 -42.59
N THR A 594 -6.60 -7.90 -41.72
CA THR A 594 -7.22 -8.66 -40.63
C THR A 594 -8.03 -9.85 -41.15
N LEU A 595 -8.76 -9.72 -42.26
CA LEU A 595 -9.50 -10.83 -42.86
C LEU A 595 -8.61 -12.02 -43.23
N ARG A 596 -7.40 -11.75 -43.73
CA ARG A 596 -6.43 -12.78 -44.15
C ARG A 596 -5.69 -13.38 -42.97
N ILE A 597 -5.34 -12.54 -42.01
CA ILE A 597 -4.71 -12.95 -40.74
C ILE A 597 -5.68 -13.84 -39.95
N TYR A 598 -6.97 -13.49 -39.90
CA TYR A 598 -7.99 -14.26 -39.21
C TYR A 598 -8.14 -15.66 -39.81
N ASP A 599 -8.20 -15.78 -41.15
CA ASP A 599 -8.35 -17.09 -41.81
C ASP A 599 -7.23 -18.07 -41.45
N LEU A 600 -6.02 -17.57 -41.18
CA LEU A 600 -4.91 -18.41 -40.75
C LEU A 600 -5.04 -18.79 -39.27
N ILE A 601 -5.27 -17.81 -38.39
CA ILE A 601 -5.24 -18.03 -36.94
C ILE A 601 -6.48 -18.79 -36.44
N ALA A 602 -7.65 -18.56 -37.04
CA ALA A 602 -8.89 -19.21 -36.62
C ALA A 602 -8.87 -20.73 -36.82
N ASP A 603 -8.05 -21.22 -37.75
CA ASP A 603 -7.87 -22.65 -38.04
C ASP A 603 -6.89 -23.34 -37.08
N PHE A 604 -6.16 -22.58 -36.24
CA PHE A 604 -5.20 -23.14 -35.28
C PHE A 604 -5.92 -23.75 -34.06
N PRO A 605 -5.49 -24.93 -33.58
CA PRO A 605 -6.03 -25.52 -32.36
C PRO A 605 -5.63 -24.67 -31.15
N ASN A 606 -6.60 -24.15 -30.39
CA ASN A 606 -6.30 -23.27 -29.26
C ASN A 606 -5.90 -24.06 -28.01
N THR A 607 -4.68 -24.60 -28.03
CA THR A 607 -4.08 -25.39 -26.95
C THR A 607 -2.67 -24.90 -26.67
N GLU A 608 -2.19 -25.08 -25.43
CA GLU A 608 -0.79 -24.80 -25.08
C GLU A 608 0.14 -25.82 -25.75
N LEU A 609 1.29 -25.35 -26.23
CA LEU A 609 2.30 -26.19 -26.87
C LEU A 609 3.48 -26.45 -25.92
N PRO A 610 4.10 -27.65 -25.96
CA PRO A 610 5.34 -27.90 -25.24
C PRO A 610 6.47 -26.95 -25.63
N GLU A 611 7.32 -26.57 -24.68
CA GLU A 611 8.50 -25.70 -24.91
C GLU A 611 9.41 -26.19 -26.06
N GLU A 612 9.50 -27.52 -26.28
CA GLU A 612 10.34 -28.10 -27.35
C GLU A 612 9.82 -27.81 -28.77
N ASP A 613 8.55 -27.43 -28.91
CA ASP A 613 7.91 -27.16 -30.20
C ASP A 613 8.02 -25.68 -30.61
N TRP A 614 8.73 -24.86 -29.84
CA TRP A 614 8.98 -23.46 -30.14
C TRP A 614 10.33 -23.21 -30.82
N SER A 615 10.34 -22.21 -31.70
CA SER A 615 11.52 -21.76 -32.44
C SER A 615 11.55 -20.25 -32.49
N GLU A 616 12.71 -19.66 -32.77
CA GLU A 616 12.84 -18.22 -32.98
C GLU A 616 12.92 -17.92 -34.48
N ILE A 617 12.16 -16.92 -34.93
CA ILE A 617 12.22 -16.44 -36.31
C ILE A 617 12.65 -14.98 -36.35
N ASP A 618 13.46 -14.65 -37.36
CA ASP A 618 13.73 -13.28 -37.74
C ASP A 618 12.63 -12.78 -38.66
N THR A 619 12.19 -11.55 -38.43
CA THR A 619 11.02 -10.96 -39.12
C THR A 619 11.43 -10.06 -40.29
N GLU A 620 12.71 -10.06 -40.67
CA GLU A 620 13.20 -9.32 -41.84
C GLU A 620 12.58 -9.91 -43.11
N ILE A 621 11.65 -9.18 -43.72
CA ILE A 621 10.98 -9.61 -44.94
C ILE A 621 11.86 -9.21 -46.13
N GLU A 622 12.42 -10.20 -46.81
CA GLU A 622 13.41 -10.01 -47.87
C GLU A 622 12.78 -9.57 -49.22
N GLU A 623 11.51 -9.92 -49.49
CA GLU A 623 10.85 -9.62 -50.78
C GLU A 623 9.36 -9.25 -50.62
N GLU A 624 8.90 -8.23 -51.35
CA GLU A 624 7.47 -7.86 -51.43
C GLU A 624 6.70 -8.90 -52.26
N MET A 625 5.66 -9.48 -51.65
CA MET A 625 4.77 -10.45 -52.31
C MET A 625 3.59 -9.76 -52.99
N SER A 626 3.29 -10.16 -54.23
CA SER A 626 2.11 -9.66 -54.96
C SER A 626 0.81 -10.19 -54.35
N ASN A 627 -0.31 -9.49 -54.57
CA ASN A 627 -1.61 -9.91 -54.03
C ASN A 627 -2.04 -11.28 -54.60
N GLU A 628 -1.76 -11.57 -55.88
CA GLU A 628 -2.08 -12.87 -56.48
C GLU A 628 -1.26 -14.02 -55.85
N GLU A 629 0.03 -13.81 -55.58
CA GLU A 629 0.86 -14.82 -54.92
C GLU A 629 0.39 -15.07 -53.48
N MET A 630 0.04 -14.00 -52.76
CA MET A 630 -0.49 -14.07 -51.40
C MET A 630 -1.80 -14.86 -51.33
N GLU A 631 -2.77 -14.57 -52.19
CA GLU A 631 -4.04 -15.31 -52.25
C GLU A 631 -3.84 -16.80 -52.58
N ASN A 632 -2.96 -17.11 -53.52
CA ASN A 632 -2.65 -18.50 -53.87
C ASN A 632 -2.00 -19.26 -52.70
N LEU A 633 -1.14 -18.59 -51.94
CA LEU A 633 -0.43 -19.18 -50.81
C LEU A 633 -1.36 -19.34 -49.60
N LEU A 634 -2.20 -18.35 -49.31
CA LEU A 634 -3.30 -18.44 -48.33
C LEU A 634 -4.23 -19.62 -48.64
N GLN A 635 -4.66 -19.77 -49.90
CA GLN A 635 -5.52 -20.87 -50.31
C GLN A 635 -4.82 -22.24 -50.21
N GLN A 636 -3.51 -22.31 -50.46
CA GLN A 636 -2.74 -23.55 -50.25
C GLN A 636 -2.64 -23.93 -48.77
N MET A 637 -2.42 -22.97 -47.89
CA MET A 637 -2.26 -23.22 -46.45
C MET A 637 -3.58 -23.61 -45.79
N THR A 638 -4.67 -22.89 -46.06
CA THR A 638 -6.01 -23.21 -45.53
C THR A 638 -6.58 -24.53 -46.08
N ALA A 639 -6.13 -24.96 -47.27
CA ALA A 639 -6.51 -26.26 -47.83
C ALA A 639 -5.70 -27.45 -47.27
N ASN A 640 -4.54 -27.20 -46.67
CA ASN A 640 -3.72 -28.24 -46.06
C ASN A 640 -4.24 -28.53 -44.64
N SER A 641 -4.28 -29.81 -44.27
CA SER A 641 -4.73 -30.21 -42.92
C SER A 641 -3.76 -29.72 -41.86
N SER A 642 -4.28 -29.28 -40.71
CA SER A 642 -3.50 -28.80 -39.57
C SER A 642 -2.40 -29.81 -39.18
N PRO A 643 -1.21 -29.34 -38.77
CA PRO A 643 -0.15 -30.21 -38.28
C PRO A 643 -0.65 -31.14 -37.14
N ASP A 644 -0.30 -32.42 -37.21
CA ASP A 644 -0.65 -33.40 -36.18
C ASP A 644 0.36 -33.32 -35.02
N PHE A 645 -0.04 -32.65 -33.94
CA PHE A 645 0.72 -32.57 -32.70
C PHE A 645 0.41 -33.72 -31.72
N GLY A 646 -0.41 -34.71 -32.11
CA GLY A 646 -0.89 -35.75 -31.21
C GLY A 646 -1.96 -35.25 -30.24
N ASP A 647 -2.02 -35.85 -29.04
CA ASP A 647 -3.02 -35.54 -28.02
C ASP A 647 -2.60 -34.33 -27.17
N LEU A 648 -2.90 -33.12 -27.67
CA LEU A 648 -2.66 -31.84 -26.99
C LEU A 648 -3.76 -31.45 -25.98
N GLY A 649 -4.72 -32.32 -25.70
CA GLY A 649 -5.87 -32.03 -24.84
C GLY A 649 -7.05 -31.38 -25.59
N GLU A 650 -8.05 -30.90 -24.84
CA GLU A 650 -9.22 -30.21 -25.40
C GLU A 650 -8.87 -28.75 -25.74
N SER A 651 -9.33 -28.27 -26.90
CA SER A 651 -9.18 -26.87 -27.32
C SER A 651 -9.89 -25.95 -26.33
N GLN A 652 -9.21 -24.89 -25.92
CA GLN A 652 -9.72 -23.87 -25.01
C GLN A 652 -10.47 -22.77 -25.77
N ASP A 653 -11.41 -22.09 -25.11
CA ASP A 653 -12.06 -20.90 -25.66
C ASP A 653 -11.04 -19.74 -25.74
N TYR A 654 -11.20 -18.87 -26.74
CA TYR A 654 -10.27 -17.76 -26.97
C TYR A 654 -10.39 -16.63 -25.92
N GLU A 655 -9.28 -16.26 -25.29
CA GLU A 655 -9.16 -15.07 -24.45
C GLU A 655 -8.32 -13.96 -25.10
N SER A 656 -8.64 -12.69 -24.81
CA SER A 656 -7.89 -11.57 -25.40
C SER A 656 -6.54 -11.43 -24.69
N PRO A 657 -5.42 -11.28 -25.41
CA PRO A 657 -4.14 -11.03 -24.79
C PRO A 657 -4.13 -9.66 -24.06
N PRO A 658 -3.21 -9.44 -23.11
CA PRO A 658 -3.11 -8.17 -22.41
C PRO A 658 -2.94 -7.00 -23.38
N GLN A 659 -3.69 -5.91 -23.17
CA GLN A 659 -3.57 -4.71 -24.00
C GLN A 659 -2.19 -4.06 -23.89
N VAL A 660 -1.87 -3.19 -24.85
CA VAL A 660 -0.65 -2.36 -24.81
C VAL A 660 -1.00 -1.02 -24.17
N ASP A 661 -0.45 -0.77 -22.98
CA ASP A 661 -0.85 0.35 -22.11
C ASP A 661 -0.89 1.72 -22.80
N PHE A 662 0.14 2.07 -23.58
CA PHE A 662 0.19 3.40 -24.20
C PHE A 662 -0.78 3.58 -25.37
N ARG A 663 -1.23 2.48 -26.00
CA ARG A 663 -2.20 2.47 -27.10
C ARG A 663 -3.64 2.58 -26.60
N GLY A 664 -3.90 2.12 -25.37
CA GLY A 664 -5.18 2.27 -24.69
C GLY A 664 -6.37 1.59 -25.39
N ASP A 665 -7.56 1.79 -24.85
CA ASP A 665 -8.79 1.11 -25.30
C ASP A 665 -9.21 1.60 -26.70
N PHE A 666 -9.50 0.64 -27.60
CA PHE A 666 -10.01 0.89 -28.95
C PHE A 666 -11.38 0.24 -29.17
N LYS A 667 -12.39 1.06 -29.47
CA LYS A 667 -13.76 0.59 -29.74
C LYS A 667 -14.29 1.25 -31.02
N PRO A 668 -13.90 0.73 -32.21
CA PRO A 668 -14.24 1.37 -33.48
C PRO A 668 -15.74 1.38 -33.75
N GLU A 669 -16.45 0.29 -33.46
CA GLU A 669 -17.90 0.18 -33.71
C GLU A 669 -18.72 1.16 -32.86
N LEU A 670 -18.41 1.24 -31.56
CA LEU A 670 -19.07 2.17 -30.64
C LEU A 670 -18.84 3.62 -31.06
N SER A 671 -17.63 3.95 -31.50
CA SER A 671 -17.28 5.30 -31.95
C SER A 671 -18.09 5.70 -33.19
N GLN A 672 -18.18 4.82 -34.19
CA GLN A 672 -18.98 5.04 -35.39
C GLN A 672 -20.48 5.17 -35.07
N LEU A 673 -20.98 4.40 -34.10
CA LEU A 673 -22.36 4.49 -33.63
C LEU A 673 -22.66 5.86 -32.99
N LEU A 674 -21.79 6.31 -32.09
CA LEU A 674 -21.92 7.61 -31.41
C LEU A 674 -21.87 8.76 -32.40
N GLU A 675 -21.05 8.65 -33.44
CA GLU A 675 -20.98 9.64 -34.51
C GLU A 675 -22.28 9.67 -35.35
N LYS A 676 -22.80 8.51 -35.78
CA LYS A 676 -24.11 8.42 -36.45
C LYS A 676 -25.24 9.01 -35.59
N MET A 677 -25.23 8.78 -34.27
CA MET A 677 -26.19 9.39 -33.35
C MET A 677 -26.07 10.92 -33.28
N LYS A 678 -24.84 11.45 -33.23
CA LYS A 678 -24.61 12.91 -33.23
C LYS A 678 -25.13 13.54 -34.53
N LEU A 679 -24.80 12.96 -35.69
CA LEU A 679 -25.26 13.43 -37.00
C LEU A 679 -26.79 13.47 -37.08
N ASN A 680 -27.47 12.39 -36.67
CA ASN A 680 -28.93 12.29 -36.65
C ASN A 680 -29.60 13.33 -35.73
N GLN A 681 -28.97 13.73 -34.63
CA GLN A 681 -29.47 14.81 -33.75
C GLN A 681 -29.33 16.19 -34.38
N THR A 682 -28.32 16.42 -35.23
CA THR A 682 -28.16 17.65 -36.01
C THR A 682 -29.12 17.75 -37.19
N ASP A 683 -29.38 16.64 -37.89
CA ASP A 683 -30.22 16.60 -39.10
C ASP A 683 -31.73 16.55 -38.84
N SER A 684 -32.16 16.19 -37.62
CA SER A 684 -33.57 16.18 -37.22
C SER A 684 -34.20 17.58 -37.07
N GLN A 685 -33.45 18.67 -37.37
CA GLN A 685 -34.02 20.00 -37.63
C GLN A 685 -34.38 20.26 -39.11
N SER A 686 -34.04 19.38 -40.07
CA SER A 686 -34.18 19.69 -41.51
C SER A 686 -34.72 18.61 -42.46
N SER A 687 -35.08 17.39 -42.04
CA SER A 687 -36.00 16.55 -42.85
C SER A 687 -36.53 15.33 -42.10
N MET A 688 -37.82 15.03 -42.28
CA MET A 688 -38.46 13.75 -41.93
C MET A 688 -37.91 12.62 -42.82
N GLY A 689 -36.93 11.88 -42.32
CA GLY A 689 -36.52 10.57 -42.84
C GLY A 689 -36.55 9.54 -41.71
N GLU A 690 -37.00 8.32 -42.00
CA GLU A 690 -37.12 7.20 -41.06
C GLU A 690 -35.77 6.90 -40.39
N GLY A 691 -35.59 7.34 -39.14
CA GLY A 691 -34.46 6.99 -38.31
C GLY A 691 -34.68 5.62 -37.67
N ILE A 692 -33.69 4.74 -37.76
CA ILE A 692 -33.66 3.45 -37.07
C ILE A 692 -33.69 3.73 -35.55
N GLU A 693 -34.73 3.28 -34.84
CA GLU A 693 -34.79 3.32 -33.38
C GLU A 693 -33.82 2.28 -32.80
N ILE A 694 -32.68 2.75 -32.28
CA ILE A 694 -31.67 1.89 -31.62
C ILE A 694 -32.18 1.55 -30.21
N THR A 695 -32.29 0.25 -29.89
CA THR A 695 -32.80 -0.24 -28.60
C THR A 695 -31.70 -0.38 -27.54
N GLU A 696 -32.08 -0.32 -26.26
CA GLU A 696 -31.17 -0.49 -25.10
C GLU A 696 -30.45 -1.84 -25.12
N GLU A 697 -31.08 -2.89 -25.66
CA GLU A 697 -30.47 -4.21 -25.87
C GLU A 697 -29.34 -4.21 -26.92
N MET A 698 -29.46 -3.42 -28.00
CA MET A 698 -28.38 -3.31 -29.00
C MET A 698 -27.14 -2.61 -28.44
N LEU A 699 -27.34 -1.61 -27.57
CA LEU A 699 -26.25 -0.99 -26.82
C LEU A 699 -25.63 -2.00 -25.85
N GLN A 700 -26.40 -2.75 -25.09
CA GLN A 700 -25.86 -3.74 -24.13
C GLN A 700 -25.06 -4.85 -24.83
N GLN A 701 -25.51 -5.32 -26.00
CA GLN A 701 -24.82 -6.38 -26.75
C GLN A 701 -23.45 -5.91 -27.28
N MET A 702 -23.36 -4.68 -27.78
CA MET A 702 -22.09 -4.09 -28.25
C MET A 702 -21.11 -3.72 -27.12
N LEU A 703 -21.58 -3.73 -25.87
CA LEU A 703 -20.77 -3.43 -24.69
C LEU A 703 -20.29 -4.68 -23.95
N ALA A 704 -20.87 -5.84 -24.27
CA ALA A 704 -20.52 -7.13 -23.70
C ALA A 704 -19.43 -7.87 -24.50
N ASP A 705 -19.19 -7.45 -25.74
CA ASP A 705 -18.14 -7.98 -26.64
C ASP A 705 -16.79 -7.29 -26.46
#